data_AF-A0AAW0BY56-F1
#
_entry.id   AF-A0AAW0BY56-F1
#
_cell.length_a   1.000
_cell.length_b   1.000
_cell.length_c   1.000
_cell.angle_alpha   90.00
_cell.angle_beta   90.00
_cell.angle_gamma   90.00
#
_symmetry.space_group_name_H-M   'P 1'
#
loop_
_entity.id
_entity.type
_entity.pdbx_description
1 polymer ?
#
loop_
_entity_poly.entity_id
_entity_poly.type
_entity_poly.pdbx_seq_one_letter_code
_entity_poly.pdbx_strand_id
1 'polypeptide(L)'
;MSAELLLDGDFDASTATTGFDTIETSNIADHVGVLNVLITAVPLLAHRPSSVLHTSLLIDKDEGKTKPSNLTKLLCADISTISIFLGVAPVGCVSQFTSSTKTHEILDSASYRERISWKCPYLTDTQSDITPSFSDARALANLLFGIYEQMFADETWARVMSRSEPGPDIFHYHRATFAALLGVVKSRIRSDWSAVMHHIFDRLHKDRTLLMGSNNYQEFCCQLHLRGVYEVDILSKPPPISRNHSLFREWKKVPSVVSLVLVVPREKIRILEARRRGSPMFQCELQGRTFTNIFSSIRAVLGTVSVHGTGNDTRVDITEDPKGWSGTAPLVVSVSLPTFNLLVDEPRYMRISLGLHPTPSTSAGFARDLGLQLQLYTTNIMDTAHVHITDMSARILLISSPKQDVSSVSVTLDDECRISSMSARWEPQIGLKGVGVSHVQMSPCAIRVRIDGREKDLVYPFPIDGSKTKVKIARTSGWIELEVPVRPLLASTDLSFTTAVVQNQYPIVWDIHRLNLESLPLLPGDIHSQEHPMIYLNCFLAMSDREHALGVASLAENPLVLVKHTILQLFGHFVDPSTKPRPFVFSDPENGGMYTVLYVNGIRVDAASHTYVMDACVLTLTKDLVKGPRGPYIVALLSELDAEDIITVGKEVGAWKHLLKTCRYGIIGMPVSKDMFDNPLCDCGAGVGLGAILQDVLWTPFAPLMTRVAISPFFALPYLETVNERLHKIVCAACDKPGYLKQAKLLKCGRCKAVQYCGKVCQLSHWTEHKSVCKAV
;
A
#
# COMPACT_ATOMS: atom_id res chain seq x y z
N MET A 1 -8.18 -20.51 10.85
CA MET A 1 -8.81 -19.38 11.57
C MET A 1 -9.52 -18.54 10.52
N SER A 2 -10.79 -18.18 10.74
CA SER A 2 -11.54 -17.27 9.86
C SER A 2 -10.78 -15.97 9.66
N ALA A 3 -10.72 -15.48 8.41
CA ALA A 3 -10.06 -14.21 8.07
C ALA A 3 -10.94 -12.99 8.37
N GLU A 4 -11.68 -13.05 9.48
CA GLU A 4 -12.40 -11.92 10.04
C GLU A 4 -11.71 -11.55 11.35
N LEU A 5 -10.94 -10.46 11.30
CA LEU A 5 -10.26 -9.90 12.47
C LEU A 5 -11.34 -9.32 13.38
N LEU A 6 -11.76 -10.11 14.37
CA LEU A 6 -12.57 -9.62 15.49
C LEU A 6 -11.63 -8.91 16.46
N LEU A 7 -11.92 -7.65 16.75
CA LEU A 7 -11.15 -6.89 17.75
C LEU A 7 -11.60 -7.36 19.14
N ASP A 8 -10.70 -8.03 19.86
CA ASP A 8 -10.89 -8.29 21.28
C ASP A 8 -10.56 -7.02 22.07
N GLY A 9 -11.54 -6.47 22.78
CA GLY A 9 -11.32 -5.42 23.76
C GLY A 9 -12.58 -5.17 24.59
N ASP A 10 -12.39 -4.83 25.87
CA ASP A 10 -13.42 -4.39 26.81
C ASP A 10 -13.95 -3.00 26.40
N PHE A 11 -14.53 -2.91 25.22
CA PHE A 11 -15.15 -1.71 24.72
C PHE A 11 -16.63 -1.75 25.13
N ASP A 12 -16.95 -1.14 26.27
CA ASP A 12 -18.32 -0.71 26.52
C ASP A 12 -18.77 0.10 25.30
N ALA A 13 -19.73 -0.43 24.55
CA ALA A 13 -20.23 0.13 23.29
C ALA A 13 -20.79 1.56 23.43
N SER A 14 -20.85 2.09 24.65
CA SER A 14 -21.30 3.45 24.98
C SER A 14 -20.17 4.49 25.12
N THR A 15 -18.89 4.09 25.20
CA THR A 15 -17.77 5.00 25.51
C THR A 15 -16.48 4.81 24.69
N ALA A 16 -16.40 3.84 23.78
CA ALA A 16 -15.19 3.61 22.99
C ALA A 16 -14.94 4.69 21.92
N THR A 17 -13.72 5.22 21.86
CA THR A 17 -13.25 6.06 20.75
C THR A 17 -13.36 5.27 19.44
N THR A 18 -14.21 5.72 18.52
CA THR A 18 -14.52 5.02 17.26
C THR A 18 -13.45 5.18 16.17
N GLY A 19 -12.32 5.84 16.46
CA GLY A 19 -11.26 6.10 15.49
C GLY A 19 -9.87 6.20 16.12
N PHE A 20 -8.89 5.51 15.54
CA PHE A 20 -7.48 5.51 15.93
C PHE A 20 -6.66 6.39 14.99
N ASP A 21 -5.77 7.24 15.53
CA ASP A 21 -4.84 8.02 14.71
C ASP A 21 -3.75 7.12 14.08
N THR A 22 -3.30 6.08 14.78
CA THR A 22 -2.28 5.15 14.26
C THR A 22 -2.72 3.71 14.49
N ILE A 23 -2.69 2.89 13.44
CA ILE A 23 -2.88 1.45 13.52
C ILE A 23 -1.62 0.77 12.97
N GLU A 24 -0.98 -0.08 13.76
CA GLU A 24 0.17 -0.90 13.36
C GLU A 24 -0.24 -2.36 13.35
N THR A 25 -0.09 -3.02 12.21
CA THR A 25 -0.52 -4.43 12.06
C THR A 25 0.65 -5.40 12.01
N SER A 26 1.90 -4.90 12.08
CA SER A 26 3.10 -5.72 11.97
C SER A 26 3.03 -6.61 10.73
N ASN A 27 3.39 -7.88 10.87
CA ASN A 27 3.37 -8.91 9.83
C ASN A 27 2.05 -9.68 9.73
N ILE A 28 0.95 -9.24 10.35
CA ILE A 28 -0.31 -10.01 10.33
C ILE A 28 -0.82 -10.24 8.90
N ALA A 29 -0.53 -9.30 7.99
CA ALA A 29 -0.90 -9.39 6.58
C ALA A 29 -0.22 -10.56 5.85
N ASP A 30 0.92 -11.06 6.32
CA ASP A 30 1.57 -12.28 5.81
C ASP A 30 0.76 -13.55 6.14
N HIS A 31 -0.13 -13.48 7.13
CA HIS A 31 -0.92 -14.61 7.64
C HIS A 31 -2.38 -14.56 7.23
N VAL A 32 -2.96 -13.36 7.17
CA VAL A 32 -4.39 -13.16 6.85
C VAL A 32 -4.62 -12.45 5.52
N GLY A 33 -3.56 -12.02 4.83
CA GLY A 33 -3.65 -11.24 3.60
C GLY A 33 -3.94 -9.76 3.83
N VAL A 34 -3.29 -8.93 3.02
CA VAL A 34 -3.36 -7.47 3.13
C VAL A 34 -4.79 -6.94 2.97
N LEU A 35 -5.62 -7.51 2.08
CA LEU A 35 -6.99 -7.01 1.90
C LEU A 35 -7.86 -7.22 3.14
N ASN A 36 -7.75 -8.35 3.84
CA ASN A 36 -8.51 -8.58 5.07
C ASN A 36 -8.11 -7.56 6.15
N VAL A 37 -6.81 -7.24 6.24
CA VAL A 37 -6.31 -6.18 7.13
C VAL A 37 -6.90 -4.83 6.76
N LEU A 38 -6.83 -4.42 5.49
CA LEU A 38 -7.35 -3.13 5.06
C LEU A 38 -8.87 -3.00 5.23
N ILE A 39 -9.64 -4.03 4.86
CA ILE A 39 -11.10 -4.07 5.00
C ILE A 39 -11.52 -3.89 6.47
N THR A 40 -10.79 -4.50 7.40
CA THR A 40 -11.12 -4.47 8.83
C THR A 40 -10.59 -3.21 9.52
N ALA A 41 -9.35 -2.81 9.22
CA ALA A 41 -8.66 -1.75 9.97
C ALA A 41 -8.96 -0.34 9.46
N VAL A 42 -9.24 -0.16 8.16
CA VAL A 42 -9.51 1.18 7.60
C VAL A 42 -10.74 1.85 8.22
N PRO A 43 -11.87 1.16 8.47
CA PRO A 43 -13.02 1.75 9.17
C PRO A 43 -12.72 2.24 10.59
N LEU A 44 -11.67 1.72 11.22
CA LEU A 44 -11.23 2.11 12.57
C LEU A 44 -10.28 3.30 12.54
N LEU A 45 -9.85 3.75 11.37
CA LEU A 45 -8.90 4.85 11.24
C LEU A 45 -9.63 6.19 11.47
N ALA A 46 -9.10 7.04 12.34
CA ALA A 46 -9.66 8.37 12.57
C ALA A 46 -9.63 9.18 11.27
N HIS A 47 -10.69 9.92 10.98
CA HIS A 47 -10.80 10.73 9.76
C HIS A 47 -9.99 12.03 9.87
N ARG A 48 -8.66 11.91 9.82
CA ARG A 48 -7.71 13.03 9.91
C ARG A 48 -6.55 12.79 8.92
N PRO A 49 -5.92 13.85 8.41
CA PRO A 49 -4.76 13.70 7.53
C PRO A 49 -3.58 13.03 8.25
N SER A 50 -3.41 13.28 9.55
CA SER A 50 -2.34 12.65 10.33
C SER A 50 -2.52 11.14 10.49
N SER A 51 -3.73 10.61 10.30
CA SER A 51 -4.01 9.22 10.61
C SER A 51 -3.36 8.26 9.63
N VAL A 52 -2.81 7.16 10.13
CA VAL A 52 -2.07 6.18 9.33
C VAL A 52 -2.31 4.74 9.78
N LEU A 53 -2.48 3.87 8.80
CA LEU A 53 -2.44 2.41 8.96
C LEU A 53 -1.10 1.90 8.40
N HIS A 54 -0.35 1.13 9.18
CA HIS A 54 0.89 0.50 8.74
C HIS A 54 0.71 -1.00 8.59
N THR A 55 1.12 -1.52 7.43
CA THR A 55 1.20 -2.97 7.15
C THR A 55 2.64 -3.34 6.83
N SER A 56 3.14 -4.47 7.33
CA SER A 56 4.42 -5.04 6.89
C SER A 56 4.15 -6.31 6.09
N LEU A 57 4.66 -6.36 4.86
CA LEU A 57 4.42 -7.42 3.89
C LEU A 57 5.75 -8.08 3.51
N LEU A 58 5.78 -9.41 3.48
CA LEU A 58 6.86 -10.14 2.81
C LEU A 58 6.61 -10.13 1.29
N ILE A 59 7.53 -9.54 0.54
CA ILE A 59 7.45 -9.38 -0.91
C ILE A 59 8.59 -10.17 -1.56
N ASP A 60 8.24 -11.08 -2.46
CA ASP A 60 9.22 -11.79 -3.28
C ASP A 60 9.88 -10.85 -4.29
N LYS A 61 11.12 -11.11 -4.68
CA LYS A 61 11.75 -10.38 -5.78
C LYS A 61 11.07 -10.76 -7.09
N ASP A 62 10.59 -9.76 -7.85
CA ASP A 62 10.02 -10.01 -9.17
C ASP A 62 11.11 -10.51 -10.13
N GLU A 63 10.93 -11.70 -10.70
CA GLU A 63 11.86 -12.28 -11.70
C GLU A 63 11.66 -11.73 -13.13
N GLY A 64 10.97 -10.61 -13.35
CA GLY A 64 10.87 -10.07 -14.72
C GLY A 64 10.01 -8.84 -14.97
N LYS A 65 10.29 -8.20 -16.11
CA LYS A 65 9.84 -6.88 -16.55
C LYS A 65 8.38 -6.75 -17.00
N THR A 66 7.60 -7.82 -16.98
CA THR A 66 6.26 -7.87 -17.58
C THR A 66 5.16 -8.33 -16.62
N LYS A 67 5.48 -8.57 -15.34
CA LYS A 67 4.48 -8.97 -14.34
C LYS A 67 3.88 -7.74 -13.65
N PRO A 68 2.59 -7.77 -13.27
CA PRO A 68 2.01 -6.75 -12.41
C PRO A 68 2.82 -6.69 -11.11
N SER A 69 2.95 -5.47 -10.54
CA SER A 69 3.70 -5.27 -9.30
C SER A 69 3.27 -6.28 -8.24
N ASN A 70 4.21 -6.79 -7.44
CA ASN A 70 3.88 -7.79 -6.42
C ASN A 70 2.78 -7.31 -5.45
N LEU A 71 2.69 -6.01 -5.20
CA LEU A 71 1.59 -5.44 -4.42
C LEU A 71 0.22 -5.56 -5.11
N THR A 72 0.14 -5.35 -6.43
CA THR A 72 -1.12 -5.54 -7.21
C THR A 72 -1.62 -6.99 -7.12
N LYS A 73 -0.71 -7.98 -7.13
CA LYS A 73 -1.08 -9.39 -6.94
C LYS A 73 -1.67 -9.62 -5.54
N LEU A 74 -1.02 -9.09 -4.50
CA LEU A 74 -1.49 -9.20 -3.11
C LEU A 74 -2.84 -8.50 -2.88
N LEU A 75 -3.09 -7.39 -3.58
CA LEU A 75 -4.32 -6.60 -3.53
C LEU A 75 -5.45 -7.11 -4.46
N CYS A 76 -5.19 -8.12 -5.29
CA CYS A 76 -6.14 -8.67 -6.28
C CYS A 76 -6.70 -7.65 -7.30
N ALA A 77 -6.13 -6.45 -7.36
CA ALA A 77 -6.54 -5.33 -8.20
C ALA A 77 -5.45 -4.26 -8.25
N ASP A 78 -5.55 -3.34 -9.20
CA ASP A 78 -4.66 -2.19 -9.24
C ASP A 78 -4.84 -1.29 -7.99
N ILE A 79 -3.76 -0.58 -7.65
CA ILE A 79 -3.71 0.23 -6.42
C ILE A 79 -4.74 1.35 -6.46
N SER A 80 -5.03 1.94 -7.62
CA SER A 80 -6.01 3.03 -7.71
C SER A 80 -7.43 2.53 -7.42
N THR A 81 -7.79 1.36 -7.92
CA THR A 81 -9.07 0.68 -7.63
C THR A 81 -9.25 0.43 -6.15
N ILE A 82 -8.30 -0.25 -5.50
CA ILE A 82 -8.41 -0.53 -4.05
C ILE A 82 -8.37 0.77 -3.24
N SER A 83 -7.58 1.76 -3.66
CA SER A 83 -7.51 3.03 -2.94
C SER A 83 -8.81 3.83 -3.02
N ILE A 84 -9.50 3.81 -4.15
CA ILE A 84 -10.81 4.45 -4.29
C ILE A 84 -11.87 3.69 -3.49
N PHE A 85 -11.86 2.36 -3.54
CA PHE A 85 -12.82 1.52 -2.81
C PHE A 85 -12.67 1.63 -1.29
N LEU A 86 -11.44 1.56 -0.77
CA LEU A 86 -11.16 1.57 0.67
C LEU A 86 -10.93 2.98 1.22
N GLY A 87 -10.50 3.94 0.40
CA GLY A 87 -10.32 5.35 0.79
C GLY A 87 -8.96 5.70 1.33
N VAL A 88 -8.04 4.75 1.26
CA VAL A 88 -6.66 4.90 1.68
C VAL A 88 -5.75 4.50 0.54
N ALA A 89 -4.65 5.21 0.35
CA ALA A 89 -3.63 4.88 -0.63
C ALA A 89 -2.30 4.62 0.06
N PRO A 90 -1.42 3.77 -0.50
CA PRO A 90 -0.02 3.73 -0.09
C PRO A 90 0.58 5.13 -0.21
N VAL A 91 1.13 5.66 0.87
CA VAL A 91 1.68 7.02 0.91
C VAL A 91 2.78 7.18 -0.14
N GLY A 92 3.66 6.19 -0.29
CA GLY A 92 4.69 6.19 -1.33
C GLY A 92 4.11 6.30 -2.74
N CYS A 93 2.94 5.73 -3.04
CA CYS A 93 2.30 5.91 -4.36
C CYS A 93 1.82 7.36 -4.60
N VAL A 94 1.48 8.07 -3.53
CA VAL A 94 1.07 9.48 -3.59
C VAL A 94 2.30 10.40 -3.70
N SER A 95 3.37 10.10 -2.97
CA SER A 95 4.59 10.91 -2.94
C SER A 95 5.63 10.54 -4.00
N GLN A 96 5.56 9.34 -4.58
CA GLN A 96 6.51 8.73 -5.52
C GLN A 96 7.90 8.38 -4.95
N PHE A 97 8.06 8.38 -3.63
CA PHE A 97 9.27 7.95 -2.97
C PHE A 97 8.95 7.37 -1.58
N THR A 98 9.97 6.88 -0.89
CA THR A 98 9.95 6.62 0.56
C THR A 98 11.23 7.15 1.19
N SER A 99 11.18 7.50 2.48
CA SER A 99 12.33 8.01 3.25
C SER A 99 13.15 6.92 3.94
N SER A 100 12.78 5.65 3.74
CA SER A 100 13.47 4.50 4.33
C SER A 100 13.83 3.47 3.28
N THR A 101 14.87 2.68 3.54
CA THR A 101 15.31 1.66 2.61
C THR A 101 15.43 0.28 3.23
N LYS A 102 15.23 -0.74 2.39
CA LYS A 102 15.46 -2.15 2.66
C LYS A 102 16.44 -2.76 1.66
N THR A 103 17.27 -1.92 1.07
CA THR A 103 18.27 -2.30 0.07
C THR A 103 19.14 -3.49 0.49
N HIS A 104 19.50 -3.61 1.76
CA HIS A 104 20.28 -4.76 2.25
C HIS A 104 19.53 -6.10 2.06
N GLU A 105 18.24 -6.16 2.40
CA GLU A 105 17.39 -7.34 2.14
C GLU A 105 17.21 -7.59 0.63
N ILE A 106 17.05 -6.52 -0.15
CA ILE A 106 16.94 -6.56 -1.62
C ILE A 106 18.24 -7.02 -2.29
N LEU A 107 19.40 -6.92 -1.64
CA LEU A 107 20.64 -7.47 -2.18
C LEU A 107 20.78 -8.95 -1.82
N ASP A 108 20.46 -9.31 -0.58
CA ASP A 108 20.89 -10.59 -0.01
C ASP A 108 19.84 -11.72 -0.05
N SER A 109 18.54 -11.40 -0.17
CA SER A 109 17.45 -12.39 0.04
C SER A 109 16.51 -12.54 -1.15
N ALA A 110 15.90 -13.71 -1.38
CA ALA A 110 14.92 -13.90 -2.46
C ALA A 110 13.61 -13.11 -2.26
N SER A 111 13.32 -12.76 -1.00
CA SER A 111 12.20 -11.93 -0.58
C SER A 111 12.68 -10.88 0.44
N TYR A 112 11.92 -9.81 0.61
CA TYR A 112 12.22 -8.71 1.53
C TYR A 112 10.95 -8.24 2.23
N ARG A 113 11.09 -7.65 3.42
CA ARG A 113 9.95 -7.07 4.14
C ARG A 113 9.77 -5.61 3.79
N GLU A 114 8.57 -5.27 3.32
CA GLU A 114 8.18 -3.91 2.99
C GLU A 114 7.13 -3.38 3.97
N ARG A 115 7.42 -2.23 4.58
CA ARG A 115 6.47 -1.51 5.43
C ARG A 115 5.72 -0.49 4.59
N ILE A 116 4.43 -0.69 4.40
CA ILE A 116 3.55 0.23 3.65
C ILE A 116 2.72 1.05 4.63
N SER A 117 2.77 2.37 4.47
CA SER A 117 1.90 3.31 5.17
C SER A 117 0.69 3.63 4.30
N TRP A 118 -0.51 3.52 4.85
CA TRP A 118 -1.79 3.77 4.18
C TRP A 118 -2.46 4.99 4.82
N LYS A 119 -2.76 6.01 4.01
CA LYS A 119 -3.42 7.24 4.46
C LYS A 119 -4.52 7.64 3.47
N CYS A 120 -5.48 8.42 3.94
CA CYS A 120 -6.48 9.03 3.06
C CYS A 120 -5.84 10.20 2.28
N PRO A 121 -5.69 10.09 0.94
CA PRO A 121 -4.85 11.02 0.19
C PRO A 121 -5.44 12.43 0.09
N TYR A 122 -6.76 12.54 0.00
CA TYR A 122 -7.46 13.81 -0.23
C TYR A 122 -7.72 14.63 1.04
N LEU A 123 -7.54 14.03 2.23
CA LEU A 123 -7.73 14.74 3.51
C LEU A 123 -6.77 15.92 3.70
N THR A 124 -5.70 15.92 2.92
CA THR A 124 -4.74 17.01 2.83
C THR A 124 -5.33 18.29 2.21
N ASP A 125 -6.39 18.15 1.41
CA ASP A 125 -7.02 19.24 0.65
C ASP A 125 -8.39 19.63 1.20
N THR A 126 -9.11 18.70 1.84
CA THR A 126 -10.44 18.93 2.39
C THR A 126 -10.71 18.05 3.60
N GLN A 127 -11.48 18.55 4.56
CA GLN A 127 -12.01 17.74 5.65
C GLN A 127 -13.38 17.11 5.31
N SER A 128 -14.03 17.57 4.24
CA SER A 128 -15.32 17.03 3.79
C SER A 128 -15.15 15.68 3.12
N ASP A 129 -16.12 14.78 3.34
CA ASP A 129 -16.13 13.48 2.69
C ASP A 129 -16.31 13.60 1.18
N ILE A 130 -15.57 12.75 0.46
CA ILE A 130 -15.70 12.56 -0.98
C ILE A 130 -16.29 11.18 -1.22
N THR A 131 -17.42 11.12 -1.93
CA THR A 131 -18.00 9.85 -2.38
C THR A 131 -17.75 9.67 -3.88
N PRO A 132 -16.94 8.67 -4.26
CA PRO A 132 -16.84 8.23 -5.64
C PRO A 132 -18.21 7.74 -6.14
N SER A 133 -18.55 8.06 -7.38
CA SER A 133 -19.82 7.69 -8.01
C SER A 133 -19.57 7.01 -9.35
N PHE A 134 -20.18 5.83 -9.55
CA PHE A 134 -20.09 5.05 -10.77
C PHE A 134 -21.47 4.99 -11.42
N SER A 135 -21.61 5.62 -12.60
CA SER A 135 -22.86 5.65 -13.35
C SER A 135 -23.15 4.33 -14.08
N ASP A 136 -22.10 3.61 -14.51
CA ASP A 136 -22.24 2.32 -15.18
C ASP A 136 -22.12 1.17 -14.16
N ALA A 137 -23.28 0.66 -13.74
CA ALA A 137 -23.37 -0.47 -12.82
C ALA A 137 -22.76 -1.76 -13.38
N ARG A 138 -22.79 -1.96 -14.71
CA ARG A 138 -22.22 -3.16 -15.35
C ARG A 138 -20.70 -3.10 -15.36
N ALA A 139 -20.14 -1.96 -15.69
CA ALA A 139 -18.69 -1.77 -15.67
C ALA A 139 -18.14 -1.92 -14.24
N LEU A 140 -18.81 -1.35 -13.23
CA LEU A 140 -18.44 -1.55 -11.82
C LEU A 140 -18.56 -3.03 -11.40
N ALA A 141 -19.62 -3.72 -11.80
CA ALA A 141 -19.77 -5.15 -11.54
C ALA A 141 -18.65 -5.98 -12.18
N ASN A 142 -18.25 -5.66 -13.41
CA ASN A 142 -17.13 -6.33 -14.09
C ASN A 142 -15.80 -6.10 -13.37
N LEU A 143 -15.53 -4.86 -12.92
CA LEU A 143 -14.35 -4.55 -12.13
C LEU A 143 -14.32 -5.37 -10.82
N LEU A 144 -15.42 -5.34 -10.05
CA LEU A 144 -15.53 -6.11 -8.80
C LEU A 144 -15.42 -7.62 -9.03
N PHE A 145 -15.98 -8.14 -10.12
CA PHE A 145 -15.85 -9.55 -10.48
C PHE A 145 -14.41 -9.90 -10.92
N GLY A 146 -13.68 -8.98 -11.54
CA GLY A 146 -12.25 -9.15 -11.80
C GLY A 146 -11.45 -9.32 -10.50
N ILE A 147 -11.79 -8.58 -9.44
CA ILE A 147 -11.19 -8.77 -8.11
C ILE A 147 -11.54 -10.16 -7.56
N TYR A 148 -12.79 -10.59 -7.70
CA TYR A 148 -13.22 -11.94 -7.32
C TYR A 148 -12.41 -13.02 -8.04
N GLU A 149 -12.23 -12.92 -9.35
CA GLU A 149 -11.42 -13.86 -10.13
C GLU A 149 -9.95 -13.90 -9.65
N GLN A 150 -9.37 -12.76 -9.30
CA GLN A 150 -8.00 -12.69 -8.75
C GLN A 150 -7.89 -13.25 -7.33
N MET A 151 -8.88 -12.98 -6.44
CA MET A 151 -8.91 -13.52 -5.08
C MET A 151 -8.92 -15.06 -5.06
N PHE A 152 -9.53 -15.68 -6.07
CA PHE A 152 -9.73 -17.13 -6.17
C PHE A 152 -8.97 -17.78 -7.33
N ALA A 153 -7.95 -17.09 -7.87
CA ALA A 153 -7.21 -17.55 -9.05
C ALA A 153 -6.59 -18.96 -8.86
N ASP A 154 -6.27 -19.34 -7.63
CA ASP A 154 -5.76 -20.67 -7.25
C ASP A 154 -6.76 -21.82 -7.48
N GLU A 155 -8.05 -21.54 -7.65
CA GLU A 155 -9.07 -22.56 -7.94
C GLU A 155 -9.25 -22.86 -9.42
N THR A 156 -8.44 -22.25 -10.29
CA THR A 156 -8.52 -22.46 -11.73
C THR A 156 -7.85 -23.76 -12.16
N TRP A 157 -8.40 -24.42 -13.19
CA TRP A 157 -7.80 -25.62 -13.79
C TRP A 157 -6.33 -25.45 -14.18
N ALA A 158 -5.98 -24.27 -14.72
CA ALA A 158 -4.63 -23.96 -15.15
C ALA A 158 -3.62 -24.05 -13.99
N ARG A 159 -3.98 -23.52 -12.81
CA ARG A 159 -3.10 -23.55 -11.64
C ARG A 159 -3.06 -24.90 -10.93
N VAL A 160 -4.18 -25.62 -10.91
CA VAL A 160 -4.23 -27.01 -10.39
C VAL A 160 -3.36 -27.96 -11.23
N MET A 161 -3.24 -27.72 -12.54
CA MET A 161 -2.44 -28.52 -13.47
C MET A 161 -1.00 -28.05 -13.63
N SER A 162 -0.69 -26.77 -13.36
CA SER A 162 0.67 -26.21 -13.40
C SER A 162 1.48 -26.64 -12.17
N ARG A 163 1.79 -27.93 -12.09
CA ARG A 163 2.53 -28.60 -10.99
C ARG A 163 4.01 -28.22 -10.87
N SER A 164 4.45 -27.12 -11.47
CA SER A 164 5.87 -26.78 -11.62
C SER A 164 6.43 -25.91 -10.50
N GLU A 165 5.58 -25.16 -9.77
CA GLU A 165 6.01 -24.32 -8.65
C GLU A 165 5.24 -24.70 -7.38
N PRO A 166 5.89 -24.78 -6.21
CA PRO A 166 5.20 -24.91 -4.93
C PRO A 166 4.31 -23.67 -4.75
N GLY A 167 2.99 -23.87 -4.83
CA GLY A 167 2.02 -22.81 -4.58
C GLY A 167 2.10 -22.29 -3.13
N PRO A 168 1.45 -21.16 -2.82
CA PRO A 168 1.48 -20.59 -1.48
C PRO A 168 0.92 -21.58 -0.45
N ASP A 169 1.61 -21.72 0.67
CA ASP A 169 1.15 -22.57 1.80
C ASP A 169 -0.08 -21.98 2.51
N ILE A 170 -0.40 -20.70 2.27
CA ILE A 170 -1.47 -19.95 2.94
C ILE A 170 -2.42 -19.33 1.90
N PHE A 171 -3.71 -19.60 2.06
CA PHE A 171 -4.79 -18.99 1.29
C PHE A 171 -5.40 -17.89 2.15
N HIS A 172 -5.32 -16.64 1.68
CA HIS A 172 -5.76 -15.50 2.49
C HIS A 172 -7.24 -15.18 2.34
N TYR A 173 -7.83 -15.46 1.17
CA TYR A 173 -9.14 -14.92 0.80
C TYR A 173 -10.18 -16.03 0.65
N HIS A 174 -11.37 -15.79 1.21
CA HIS A 174 -12.55 -16.66 1.06
C HIS A 174 -13.77 -15.81 0.68
N ARG A 175 -14.92 -16.43 0.38
CA ARG A 175 -16.11 -15.70 -0.13
C ARG A 175 -16.62 -14.67 0.87
N ALA A 176 -16.43 -14.89 2.17
CA ALA A 176 -16.70 -13.89 3.20
C ALA A 176 -15.82 -12.63 3.06
N THR A 177 -14.56 -12.75 2.64
CA THR A 177 -13.67 -11.60 2.36
C THR A 177 -14.22 -10.76 1.23
N PHE A 178 -14.65 -11.40 0.13
CA PHE A 178 -15.24 -10.67 -0.99
C PHE A 178 -16.58 -10.03 -0.60
N ALA A 179 -17.43 -10.71 0.17
CA ALA A 179 -18.65 -10.11 0.72
C ALA A 179 -18.36 -8.90 1.63
N ALA A 180 -17.31 -8.98 2.47
CA ALA A 180 -16.88 -7.87 3.31
C ALA A 180 -16.35 -6.68 2.48
N LEU A 181 -15.55 -6.95 1.45
CA LEU A 181 -15.10 -5.93 0.49
C LEU A 181 -16.31 -5.25 -0.17
N LEU A 182 -17.28 -6.01 -0.66
CA LEU A 182 -18.51 -5.47 -1.24
C LEU A 182 -19.29 -4.61 -0.25
N GLY A 183 -19.31 -4.98 1.04
CA GLY A 183 -19.90 -4.15 2.10
C GLY A 183 -19.20 -2.81 2.26
N VAL A 184 -17.85 -2.80 2.26
CA VAL A 184 -17.08 -1.54 2.28
C VAL A 184 -17.37 -0.72 1.03
N VAL A 185 -17.30 -1.31 -0.15
CA VAL A 185 -17.60 -0.64 -1.43
C VAL A 185 -19.00 -0.03 -1.43
N LYS A 186 -20.03 -0.79 -1.04
CA LYS A 186 -21.42 -0.32 -0.92
C LYS A 186 -21.55 0.88 0.02
N SER A 187 -20.79 0.89 1.11
CA SER A 187 -20.85 1.98 2.10
C SER A 187 -20.16 3.27 1.65
N ARG A 188 -19.19 3.18 0.73
CA ARG A 188 -18.32 4.30 0.35
C ARG A 188 -18.55 4.83 -1.07
N ILE A 189 -19.27 4.10 -1.91
CA ILE A 189 -19.45 4.43 -3.32
C ILE A 189 -20.93 4.58 -3.67
N ARG A 190 -21.24 5.55 -4.54
CA ARG A 190 -22.56 5.74 -5.13
C ARG A 190 -22.67 5.00 -6.46
N SER A 191 -23.61 4.06 -6.57
CA SER A 191 -23.99 3.40 -7.82
C SER A 191 -25.37 2.77 -7.69
N ASP A 192 -25.97 2.29 -8.79
CA ASP A 192 -27.13 1.40 -8.73
C ASP A 192 -26.68 0.03 -8.22
N TRP A 193 -26.64 -0.10 -6.89
CA TRP A 193 -26.13 -1.29 -6.23
C TRP A 193 -26.92 -2.56 -6.58
N SER A 194 -28.23 -2.43 -6.81
CA SER A 194 -29.06 -3.58 -7.19
C SER A 194 -28.64 -4.09 -8.57
N ALA A 195 -28.45 -3.18 -9.54
CA ALA A 195 -27.97 -3.55 -10.86
C ALA A 195 -26.53 -4.13 -10.83
N VAL A 196 -25.64 -3.57 -10.00
CA VAL A 196 -24.28 -4.10 -9.79
C VAL A 196 -24.34 -5.55 -9.32
N MET A 197 -25.13 -5.83 -8.27
CA MET A 197 -25.24 -7.19 -7.73
C MET A 197 -25.90 -8.15 -8.72
N HIS A 198 -26.94 -7.74 -9.44
CA HIS A 198 -27.52 -8.56 -10.52
C HIS A 198 -26.46 -8.98 -11.55
N HIS A 199 -25.61 -8.05 -12.00
CA HIS A 199 -24.54 -8.35 -12.93
C HIS A 199 -23.44 -9.25 -12.35
N ILE A 200 -23.09 -9.10 -11.07
CA ILE A 200 -22.17 -10.02 -10.37
C ILE A 200 -22.76 -11.44 -10.34
N PHE A 201 -24.04 -11.59 -10.00
CA PHE A 201 -24.70 -12.90 -9.99
C PHE A 201 -24.81 -13.50 -11.40
N ASP A 202 -25.11 -12.70 -12.43
CA ASP A 202 -25.09 -13.16 -13.82
C ASP A 202 -23.73 -13.74 -14.22
N ARG A 203 -22.64 -13.08 -13.80
CA ARG A 203 -21.26 -13.56 -14.00
C ARG A 203 -21.00 -14.85 -13.23
N LEU A 204 -21.39 -14.95 -11.96
CA LEU A 204 -21.24 -16.17 -11.14
C LEU A 204 -21.93 -17.39 -11.78
N HIS A 205 -23.14 -17.23 -12.32
CA HIS A 205 -23.87 -18.34 -12.96
C HIS A 205 -23.21 -18.81 -14.27
N LYS A 206 -22.61 -17.88 -15.01
CA LYS A 206 -21.93 -18.13 -16.28
C LYS A 206 -20.48 -18.59 -16.10
N ASP A 207 -19.89 -18.37 -14.92
CA ASP A 207 -18.51 -18.75 -14.66
C ASP A 207 -18.32 -20.26 -14.76
N ARG A 208 -17.24 -20.62 -15.44
CA ARG A 208 -16.76 -22.01 -15.60
C ARG A 208 -15.26 -22.11 -15.31
N THR A 209 -14.64 -21.02 -14.85
CA THR A 209 -13.20 -20.93 -14.63
C THR A 209 -12.81 -21.42 -13.24
N LEU A 210 -13.58 -21.08 -12.20
CA LEU A 210 -13.33 -21.51 -10.82
C LEU A 210 -13.97 -22.88 -10.56
N LEU A 211 -13.14 -23.88 -10.26
CA LEU A 211 -13.56 -25.26 -10.05
C LEU A 211 -14.53 -25.44 -8.89
N MET A 212 -14.33 -24.67 -7.81
CA MET A 212 -15.10 -24.77 -6.57
C MET A 212 -16.13 -23.64 -6.44
N GLY A 213 -16.35 -22.86 -7.51
CA GLY A 213 -17.23 -21.69 -7.49
C GLY A 213 -18.67 -22.04 -7.10
N SER A 214 -19.23 -23.12 -7.66
CA SER A 214 -20.59 -23.57 -7.37
C SER A 214 -20.74 -24.11 -5.94
N ASN A 215 -19.72 -24.80 -5.42
CA ASN A 215 -19.73 -25.32 -4.05
C ASN A 215 -19.70 -24.21 -2.99
N ASN A 216 -19.06 -23.07 -3.29
CA ASN A 216 -18.96 -21.92 -2.40
C ASN A 216 -20.09 -20.89 -2.57
N TYR A 217 -21.00 -21.10 -3.52
CA TYR A 217 -22.06 -20.14 -3.85
C TYR A 217 -22.97 -19.85 -2.65
N GLN A 218 -23.28 -20.86 -1.85
CA GLN A 218 -24.18 -20.73 -0.71
C GLN A 218 -23.54 -19.98 0.47
N GLU A 219 -22.25 -20.18 0.71
CA GLU A 219 -21.47 -19.36 1.64
C GLU A 219 -21.48 -17.89 1.19
N PHE A 220 -21.24 -17.61 -0.09
CA PHE A 220 -21.25 -16.24 -0.59
C PHE A 220 -22.60 -15.55 -0.37
N CYS A 221 -23.70 -16.21 -0.73
CA CYS A 221 -25.06 -15.71 -0.47
C CYS A 221 -25.33 -15.47 1.02
N CYS A 222 -24.89 -16.41 1.88
CA CYS A 222 -25.00 -16.29 3.33
C CYS A 222 -24.28 -15.03 3.83
N GLN A 223 -23.03 -14.83 3.44
CA GLN A 223 -22.21 -13.72 3.91
C GLN A 223 -22.72 -12.35 3.43
N LEU A 224 -23.26 -12.27 2.21
CA LEU A 224 -23.91 -11.06 1.72
C LEU A 224 -25.13 -10.68 2.57
N HIS A 225 -25.95 -11.66 2.93
CA HIS A 225 -27.14 -11.46 3.77
C HIS A 225 -26.75 -11.05 5.19
N LEU A 226 -25.80 -11.74 5.81
CA LEU A 226 -25.34 -11.46 7.18
C LEU A 226 -24.76 -10.06 7.35
N ARG A 227 -24.14 -9.53 6.28
CA ARG A 227 -23.54 -8.19 6.27
C ARG A 227 -24.48 -7.12 5.73
N GLY A 228 -25.72 -7.46 5.36
CA GLY A 228 -26.67 -6.51 4.77
C GLY A 228 -26.19 -5.91 3.43
N VAL A 229 -25.31 -6.60 2.72
CA VAL A 229 -24.72 -6.14 1.45
C VAL A 229 -25.72 -6.34 0.32
N TYR A 230 -26.32 -7.52 0.26
CA TYR A 230 -27.32 -7.88 -0.73
C TYR A 230 -28.14 -9.06 -0.20
N GLU A 231 -29.44 -9.06 -0.50
CA GLU A 231 -30.31 -10.18 -0.15
C GLU A 231 -30.72 -10.94 -1.41
N VAL A 232 -30.50 -12.25 -1.38
CA VAL A 232 -30.94 -13.15 -2.45
C VAL A 232 -32.37 -13.60 -2.15
N ASP A 233 -33.20 -13.75 -3.19
CA ASP A 233 -34.63 -14.07 -3.05
C ASP A 233 -34.94 -15.20 -2.06
N ILE A 234 -34.16 -16.29 -2.09
CA ILE A 234 -34.37 -17.45 -1.21
C ILE A 234 -34.09 -17.16 0.27
N LEU A 235 -33.28 -16.14 0.57
CA LEU A 235 -32.98 -15.68 1.93
C LEU A 235 -33.97 -14.59 2.38
N SER A 236 -34.44 -13.73 1.46
CA SER A 236 -35.46 -12.72 1.76
C SER A 236 -36.86 -13.32 1.90
N LYS A 237 -37.18 -14.35 1.12
CA LYS A 237 -38.46 -15.05 1.07
C LYS A 237 -38.24 -16.55 1.25
N PRO A 238 -37.88 -17.02 2.46
CA PRO A 238 -37.59 -18.42 2.69
C PRO A 238 -38.82 -19.28 2.40
N PRO A 239 -38.64 -20.50 1.85
CA PRO A 239 -39.75 -21.41 1.57
C PRO A 239 -40.46 -21.82 2.87
N PRO A 240 -41.77 -22.11 2.83
CA PRO A 240 -42.50 -22.55 4.01
C PRO A 240 -41.95 -23.89 4.49
N ILE A 241 -41.57 -23.94 5.77
CA ILE A 241 -41.04 -25.16 6.39
C ILE A 241 -42.21 -25.98 6.94
N SER A 242 -42.24 -27.27 6.58
CA SER A 242 -43.23 -28.20 7.12
C SER A 242 -43.10 -28.30 8.65
N ARG A 243 -44.23 -28.21 9.36
CA ARG A 243 -44.27 -28.43 10.83
C ARG A 243 -43.76 -29.82 11.26
N ASN A 244 -43.74 -30.77 10.32
CA ASN A 244 -43.25 -32.13 10.55
C ASN A 244 -41.76 -32.31 10.18
N HIS A 245 -41.03 -31.24 9.83
CA HIS A 245 -39.62 -31.33 9.52
C HIS A 245 -38.81 -31.73 10.76
N SER A 246 -38.00 -32.79 10.67
CA SER A 246 -37.36 -33.41 11.84
C SER A 246 -36.40 -32.49 12.60
N LEU A 247 -35.72 -31.55 11.92
CA LEU A 247 -34.79 -30.60 12.54
C LEU A 247 -35.46 -29.39 13.19
N PHE A 248 -36.60 -28.94 12.64
CA PHE A 248 -37.21 -27.65 13.00
C PHE A 248 -38.58 -27.80 13.64
N ARG A 249 -38.94 -29.01 14.05
CA ARG A 249 -40.25 -29.33 14.66
C ARG A 249 -40.56 -28.48 15.89
N GLU A 250 -39.54 -28.19 16.70
CA GLU A 250 -39.67 -27.42 17.94
C GLU A 250 -39.49 -25.90 17.74
N TRP A 251 -39.27 -25.45 16.51
CA TRP A 251 -39.07 -24.04 16.18
C TRP A 251 -40.41 -23.38 15.84
N LYS A 252 -40.75 -22.32 16.58
CA LYS A 252 -41.91 -21.45 16.32
C LYS A 252 -41.70 -20.60 15.05
N LYS A 253 -40.49 -20.09 14.85
CA LYS A 253 -40.10 -19.28 13.69
C LYS A 253 -38.69 -19.64 13.27
N VAL A 254 -38.51 -20.17 12.08
CA VAL A 254 -37.17 -20.51 11.59
C VAL A 254 -36.57 -19.30 10.86
N PRO A 255 -35.37 -18.83 11.22
CA PRO A 255 -34.69 -17.74 10.55
C PRO A 255 -34.21 -18.16 9.15
N SER A 256 -33.84 -17.20 8.30
CA SER A 256 -33.28 -17.48 6.97
C SER A 256 -31.85 -18.03 7.02
N VAL A 257 -31.12 -17.76 8.12
CA VAL A 257 -29.78 -18.27 8.41
C VAL A 257 -29.75 -18.80 9.84
N VAL A 258 -29.15 -19.96 10.06
CA VAL A 258 -28.92 -20.59 11.37
C VAL A 258 -27.42 -20.72 11.64
N SER A 259 -27.03 -20.82 12.91
CA SER A 259 -25.67 -21.22 13.28
C SER A 259 -25.63 -22.71 13.61
N LEU A 260 -24.73 -23.44 12.95
CA LEU A 260 -24.41 -24.82 13.25
C LEU A 260 -23.12 -24.87 14.06
N VAL A 261 -23.18 -25.51 15.22
CA VAL A 261 -22.04 -25.79 16.09
C VAL A 261 -21.71 -27.28 15.97
N LEU A 262 -20.49 -27.58 15.53
CA LEU A 262 -19.92 -28.90 15.38
C LEU A 262 -18.86 -29.14 16.46
N VAL A 263 -19.10 -30.12 17.32
CA VAL A 263 -18.13 -30.59 18.32
C VAL A 263 -17.30 -31.70 17.70
N VAL A 264 -16.04 -31.41 17.40
CA VAL A 264 -15.10 -32.35 16.81
C VAL A 264 -14.29 -33.02 17.91
N PRO A 265 -14.37 -34.37 18.06
CA PRO A 265 -13.62 -35.08 19.08
C PRO A 265 -12.11 -34.85 18.99
N ARG A 266 -11.46 -34.73 20.16
CA ARG A 266 -10.04 -34.35 20.28
C ARG A 266 -9.12 -35.31 19.53
N GLU A 267 -9.41 -36.60 19.52
CA GLU A 267 -8.62 -37.61 18.83
C GLU A 267 -8.56 -37.41 17.31
N LYS A 268 -9.57 -36.77 16.71
CA LYS A 268 -9.64 -36.54 15.26
C LYS A 268 -8.69 -35.45 14.78
N ILE A 269 -8.40 -34.47 15.63
CA ILE A 269 -7.51 -33.34 15.30
C ILE A 269 -6.06 -33.56 15.71
N ARG A 270 -5.74 -34.63 16.47
CA ARG A 270 -4.37 -34.96 16.90
C ARG A 270 -3.39 -35.17 15.74
N ILE A 271 -3.89 -35.55 14.57
CA ILE A 271 -3.07 -35.69 13.37
C ILE A 271 -2.36 -34.38 12.98
N LEU A 272 -2.99 -33.24 13.27
CA LEU A 272 -2.44 -31.91 13.00
C LEU A 272 -1.26 -31.59 13.94
N GLU A 273 -1.29 -32.13 15.17
CA GLU A 273 -0.25 -31.94 16.17
C GLU A 273 1.03 -32.70 15.82
N ALA A 274 0.86 -33.93 15.32
CA ALA A 274 1.96 -34.81 14.92
C ALA A 274 2.71 -34.30 13.69
N ARG A 275 2.07 -33.46 12.87
CA ARG A 275 2.60 -32.98 11.58
C ARG A 275 2.56 -31.47 11.49
N ARG A 276 3.18 -30.75 12.44
CA ARG A 276 3.38 -29.29 12.41
C ARG A 276 4.06 -28.85 11.10
N ARG A 277 3.30 -28.75 10.01
CA ARG A 277 3.71 -28.32 8.68
C ARG A 277 2.68 -27.30 8.22
N GLY A 278 3.12 -26.05 8.10
CA GLY A 278 2.30 -24.94 7.65
C GLY A 278 1.12 -24.61 8.57
N SER A 279 0.18 -23.85 8.03
CA SER A 279 -1.08 -23.45 8.70
C SER A 279 -2.25 -23.84 7.80
N PRO A 280 -2.65 -25.13 7.78
CA PRO A 280 -3.70 -25.58 6.89
C PRO A 280 -5.02 -24.87 7.22
N MET A 281 -5.72 -24.40 6.18
CA MET A 281 -7.03 -23.79 6.33
C MET A 281 -8.08 -24.87 6.61
N PHE A 282 -8.96 -24.61 7.59
CA PHE A 282 -10.14 -25.43 7.83
C PHE A 282 -11.32 -24.97 6.98
N GLN A 283 -12.15 -25.93 6.56
CA GLN A 283 -13.44 -25.68 5.92
C GLN A 283 -14.49 -26.66 6.44
N CYS A 284 -15.74 -26.21 6.47
CA CYS A 284 -16.88 -27.07 6.72
C CYS A 284 -17.57 -27.45 5.41
N GLU A 285 -17.97 -28.72 5.29
CA GLU A 285 -18.66 -29.25 4.12
C GLU A 285 -20.01 -29.85 4.51
N LEU A 286 -21.08 -29.26 3.98
CA LEU A 286 -22.43 -29.79 4.11
C LEU A 286 -22.77 -30.59 2.84
N GLN A 287 -22.95 -31.89 3.01
CA GLN A 287 -23.20 -32.84 1.93
C GLN A 287 -24.59 -33.47 2.07
N GLY A 288 -25.36 -33.44 0.99
CA GLY A 288 -26.57 -34.24 0.79
C GLY A 288 -26.36 -35.28 -0.32
N ARG A 289 -27.43 -35.93 -0.78
CA ARG A 289 -27.33 -36.93 -1.87
C ARG A 289 -26.95 -36.33 -3.22
N THR A 290 -27.32 -35.09 -3.46
CA THR A 290 -27.19 -34.41 -4.78
C THR A 290 -26.39 -33.12 -4.72
N PHE A 291 -25.90 -32.72 -3.55
CA PHE A 291 -25.20 -31.45 -3.37
C PHE A 291 -24.06 -31.56 -2.36
N THR A 292 -23.05 -30.71 -2.54
CA THR A 292 -22.01 -30.43 -1.56
C THR A 292 -21.79 -28.91 -1.53
N ASN A 293 -21.94 -28.30 -0.36
CA ASN A 293 -21.66 -26.88 -0.13
C ASN A 293 -20.48 -26.72 0.82
N ILE A 294 -19.56 -25.82 0.46
CA ILE A 294 -18.36 -25.51 1.24
C ILE A 294 -18.57 -24.20 1.97
N PHE A 295 -18.23 -24.19 3.25
CA PHE A 295 -18.29 -23.04 4.14
C PHE A 295 -16.94 -22.83 4.82
N SER A 296 -16.23 -21.77 4.44
CA SER A 296 -14.89 -21.45 4.96
C SER A 296 -14.92 -20.36 6.03
N SER A 297 -16.03 -19.65 6.20
CA SER A 297 -16.20 -18.67 7.28
C SER A 297 -16.61 -19.39 8.56
N ILE A 298 -15.60 -19.92 9.27
CA ILE A 298 -15.81 -20.72 10.48
C ILE A 298 -15.07 -20.14 11.69
N ARG A 299 -15.72 -20.17 12.85
CA ARG A 299 -15.07 -19.91 14.13
C ARG A 299 -14.69 -21.23 14.77
N ALA A 300 -13.42 -21.41 15.14
CA ALA A 300 -12.93 -22.65 15.72
C ALA A 300 -12.23 -22.36 17.05
N VAL A 301 -12.65 -23.04 18.12
CA VAL A 301 -12.13 -22.87 19.48
C VAL A 301 -11.95 -24.24 20.13
N LEU A 302 -10.84 -24.45 20.83
CA LEU A 302 -10.68 -25.65 21.66
C LEU A 302 -11.43 -25.42 22.97
N GLY A 303 -12.44 -26.24 23.27
CA GLY A 303 -13.33 -25.97 24.39
C GLY A 303 -14.44 -26.99 24.57
N THR A 304 -15.29 -26.74 25.57
CA THR A 304 -16.46 -27.57 25.86
C THR A 304 -17.75 -26.79 25.61
N VAL A 305 -18.82 -27.53 25.35
CA VAL A 305 -20.12 -26.96 24.99
C VAL A 305 -21.14 -27.29 26.06
N SER A 306 -21.93 -26.29 26.47
CA SER A 306 -23.14 -26.47 27.25
C SER A 306 -24.34 -25.97 26.46
N VAL A 307 -25.39 -26.79 26.36
CA VAL A 307 -26.60 -26.51 25.57
C VAL A 307 -27.75 -26.28 26.52
N HIS A 308 -28.45 -25.17 26.33
CA HIS A 308 -29.59 -24.75 27.14
C HIS A 308 -30.79 -24.48 26.22
N GLY A 309 -32.01 -24.72 26.72
CA GLY A 309 -33.24 -24.49 25.95
C GLY A 309 -33.48 -25.48 24.82
N THR A 310 -34.54 -25.25 24.05
CA THR A 310 -34.99 -26.10 22.93
C THR A 310 -35.58 -25.26 21.81
N GLY A 311 -35.54 -25.76 20.56
CA GLY A 311 -36.10 -25.05 19.40
C GLY A 311 -35.47 -23.66 19.21
N ASN A 312 -36.32 -22.64 19.12
CA ASN A 312 -35.89 -21.24 19.00
C ASN A 312 -35.11 -20.70 20.20
N ASP A 313 -35.32 -21.27 21.39
CA ASP A 313 -34.68 -20.81 22.63
C ASP A 313 -33.36 -21.57 22.90
N THR A 314 -32.90 -22.38 21.93
CA THR A 314 -31.65 -23.15 22.04
C THR A 314 -30.45 -22.19 22.06
N ARG A 315 -29.71 -22.21 23.16
CA ARG A 315 -28.48 -21.45 23.36
C ARG A 315 -27.31 -22.40 23.59
N VAL A 316 -26.22 -22.14 22.90
CA VAL A 316 -24.99 -22.92 23.01
C VAL A 316 -23.90 -22.04 23.60
N ASP A 317 -23.52 -22.31 24.85
CA ASP A 317 -22.43 -21.62 25.53
C ASP A 317 -21.14 -22.43 25.38
N ILE A 318 -20.10 -21.79 24.83
CA ILE A 318 -18.79 -22.38 24.59
C ILE A 318 -17.83 -21.90 25.66
N THR A 319 -17.22 -22.83 26.40
CA THR A 319 -16.15 -22.55 27.38
C THR A 319 -14.82 -22.96 26.79
N GLU A 320 -13.95 -22.00 26.48
CA GLU A 320 -12.62 -22.23 25.92
C GLU A 320 -11.70 -22.94 26.91
N ASP A 321 -10.89 -23.88 26.42
CA ASP A 321 -9.86 -24.56 27.20
C ASP A 321 -8.62 -23.66 27.30
N PRO A 322 -8.26 -23.16 28.51
CA PRO A 322 -7.09 -22.30 28.68
C PRO A 322 -5.77 -22.98 28.31
N LYS A 323 -5.74 -24.32 28.23
CA LYS A 323 -4.56 -25.07 27.78
C LYS A 323 -4.43 -25.14 26.25
N GLY A 324 -5.45 -24.73 25.49
CA GLY A 324 -5.46 -24.74 24.04
C GLY A 324 -4.97 -26.08 23.46
N TRP A 325 -4.00 -26.04 22.54
CA TRP A 325 -3.43 -27.23 21.91
C TRP A 325 -2.70 -28.19 22.88
N SER A 326 -2.34 -27.76 24.09
CA SER A 326 -1.78 -28.64 25.12
C SER A 326 -2.86 -29.33 25.97
N GLY A 327 -4.13 -28.94 25.78
CA GLY A 327 -5.29 -29.46 26.46
C GLY A 327 -5.85 -30.74 25.85
N THR A 328 -6.98 -31.18 26.40
CA THR A 328 -7.70 -32.38 25.96
C THR A 328 -9.12 -32.09 25.48
N ALA A 329 -9.54 -30.82 25.52
CA ALA A 329 -10.84 -30.40 25.05
C ALA A 329 -11.03 -30.67 23.55
N PRO A 330 -12.26 -30.98 23.11
CA PRO A 330 -12.59 -31.10 21.69
C PRO A 330 -12.45 -29.74 20.97
N LEU A 331 -12.45 -29.77 19.64
CA LEU A 331 -12.51 -28.57 18.82
C LEU A 331 -13.98 -28.26 18.50
N VAL A 332 -14.45 -27.12 18.96
CA VAL A 332 -15.78 -26.61 18.69
C VAL A 332 -15.71 -25.67 17.48
N VAL A 333 -16.49 -25.97 16.44
CA VAL A 333 -16.54 -25.20 15.21
C VAL A 333 -17.94 -24.63 15.01
N SER A 334 -18.06 -23.32 14.86
CA SER A 334 -19.31 -22.63 14.55
C SER A 334 -19.29 -22.12 13.12
N VAL A 335 -20.38 -22.37 12.38
CA VAL A 335 -20.55 -21.96 10.98
C VAL A 335 -21.97 -21.46 10.74
N SER A 336 -22.11 -20.41 9.94
CA SER A 336 -23.41 -19.83 9.58
C SER A 336 -23.90 -20.39 8.24
N LEU A 337 -25.10 -20.95 8.23
CA LEU A 337 -25.64 -21.66 7.07
C LEU A 337 -27.02 -21.10 6.68
N PRO A 338 -27.31 -20.89 5.39
CA PRO A 338 -28.67 -20.67 4.95
C PRO A 338 -29.56 -21.84 5.38
N THR A 339 -30.67 -21.55 6.05
CA THR A 339 -31.56 -22.59 6.60
C THR A 339 -32.05 -23.53 5.51
N PHE A 340 -32.31 -23.00 4.31
CA PHE A 340 -32.80 -23.82 3.20
C PHE A 340 -31.82 -24.92 2.80
N ASN A 341 -30.50 -24.79 3.03
CA ASN A 341 -29.54 -25.85 2.76
C ASN A 341 -29.81 -27.11 3.60
N LEU A 342 -30.45 -26.97 4.77
CA LEU A 342 -30.87 -28.06 5.64
C LEU A 342 -32.26 -28.61 5.29
N LEU A 343 -32.89 -28.09 4.22
CA LEU A 343 -34.22 -28.49 3.74
C LEU A 343 -34.17 -29.14 2.34
N VAL A 344 -33.02 -29.08 1.65
CA VAL A 344 -32.86 -29.58 0.28
C VAL A 344 -32.92 -31.11 0.20
N ASP A 345 -32.57 -31.80 1.27
CA ASP A 345 -32.61 -33.26 1.37
C ASP A 345 -33.19 -33.70 2.73
N GLU A 346 -33.43 -35.00 2.91
CA GLU A 346 -33.86 -35.51 4.21
C GLU A 346 -32.69 -35.50 5.21
N PRO A 347 -32.87 -34.98 6.44
CA PRO A 347 -31.78 -34.84 7.41
C PRO A 347 -30.96 -36.10 7.71
N ARG A 348 -31.58 -37.29 7.63
CA ARG A 348 -30.88 -38.58 7.79
C ARG A 348 -29.83 -38.88 6.71
N TYR A 349 -29.89 -38.23 5.55
CA TYR A 349 -28.90 -38.37 4.48
C TYR A 349 -27.89 -37.23 4.44
N MET A 350 -28.11 -36.17 5.21
CA MET A 350 -27.22 -35.02 5.25
C MET A 350 -26.10 -35.22 6.27
N ARG A 351 -24.88 -34.86 5.86
CA ARG A 351 -23.67 -34.93 6.68
C ARG A 351 -22.98 -33.58 6.73
N ILE A 352 -22.45 -33.25 7.90
CA ILE A 352 -21.55 -32.12 8.10
C ILE A 352 -20.15 -32.67 8.35
N SER A 353 -19.16 -32.08 7.70
CA SER A 353 -17.77 -32.47 7.87
C SER A 353 -16.90 -31.26 8.15
N LEU A 354 -15.87 -31.45 8.98
CA LEU A 354 -14.74 -30.54 9.10
C LEU A 354 -13.57 -31.15 8.31
N GLY A 355 -13.02 -30.40 7.37
CA GLY A 355 -11.90 -30.82 6.53
C GLY A 355 -10.81 -29.75 6.40
N LEU A 356 -9.69 -30.14 5.79
CA LEU A 356 -8.64 -29.22 5.37
C LEU A 356 -8.91 -28.76 3.94
N HIS A 357 -8.69 -27.47 3.68
CA HIS A 357 -8.74 -26.94 2.33
C HIS A 357 -7.69 -27.64 1.45
N PRO A 358 -8.08 -28.17 0.26
CA PRO A 358 -7.18 -28.91 -0.60
C PRO A 358 -6.20 -27.97 -1.31
N THR A 359 -4.92 -28.09 -0.97
CA THR A 359 -3.79 -27.44 -1.60
C THR A 359 -2.76 -28.50 -1.98
N PRO A 360 -1.80 -28.23 -2.88
CA PRO A 360 -0.71 -29.19 -3.15
C PRO A 360 0.02 -29.61 -1.87
N SER A 361 0.33 -28.66 -0.99
CA SER A 361 1.00 -28.89 0.29
C SER A 361 0.14 -29.69 1.27
N THR A 362 -1.13 -29.34 1.46
CA THR A 362 -2.02 -30.07 2.38
C THR A 362 -2.37 -31.45 1.83
N SER A 363 -2.57 -31.59 0.53
CA SER A 363 -2.83 -32.87 -0.13
C SER A 363 -1.64 -33.81 0.00
N ALA A 364 -0.43 -33.34 -0.35
CA ALA A 364 0.79 -34.14 -0.17
C ALA A 364 1.04 -34.49 1.30
N GLY A 365 0.73 -33.56 2.21
CA GLY A 365 0.96 -33.71 3.64
C GLY A 365 -0.05 -34.59 4.38
N PHE A 366 -1.31 -34.69 3.92
CA PHE A 366 -2.40 -35.31 4.69
C PHE A 366 -3.27 -36.31 3.91
N ALA A 367 -3.20 -36.40 2.58
CA ALA A 367 -4.10 -37.27 1.81
C ALA A 367 -3.96 -38.77 2.13
N ARG A 368 -2.78 -39.20 2.58
CA ARG A 368 -2.54 -40.60 2.99
C ARG A 368 -3.38 -40.98 4.22
N ASP A 369 -3.62 -40.04 5.13
CA ASP A 369 -4.26 -40.30 6.42
C ASP A 369 -5.72 -39.87 6.44
N LEU A 370 -6.05 -38.78 5.75
CA LEU A 370 -7.41 -38.21 5.69
C LEU A 370 -8.17 -38.55 4.40
N GLY A 371 -7.51 -39.27 3.47
CA GLY A 371 -8.04 -39.56 2.14
C GLY A 371 -8.02 -38.35 1.20
N LEU A 372 -8.50 -38.54 -0.03
CA LEU A 372 -8.48 -37.50 -1.08
C LEU A 372 -9.37 -36.29 -0.76
N GLN A 373 -10.36 -36.46 0.12
CA GLN A 373 -11.26 -35.38 0.55
C GLN A 373 -10.73 -34.58 1.75
N LEU A 374 -9.61 -35.01 2.36
CA LEU A 374 -8.96 -34.33 3.49
C LEU A 374 -9.90 -34.03 4.69
N GLN A 375 -10.85 -34.93 4.97
CA GLN A 375 -11.82 -34.76 6.06
C GLN A 375 -11.23 -35.22 7.40
N LEU A 376 -11.30 -34.35 8.41
CA LEU A 376 -10.89 -34.66 9.79
C LEU A 376 -11.99 -35.39 10.54
N TYR A 377 -13.23 -34.94 10.38
CA TYR A 377 -14.38 -35.48 11.07
C TYR A 377 -15.65 -35.26 10.26
N THR A 378 -16.48 -36.30 10.17
CA THR A 378 -17.76 -36.28 9.48
C THR A 378 -18.81 -36.92 10.37
N THR A 379 -19.95 -36.27 10.54
CA THR A 379 -21.10 -36.84 11.25
C THR A 379 -22.41 -36.48 10.55
N ASN A 380 -23.49 -37.15 10.94
CA ASN A 380 -24.83 -36.83 10.47
C ASN A 380 -25.33 -35.56 11.17
N ILE A 381 -26.08 -34.72 10.46
CA ILE A 381 -26.60 -33.47 11.06
C ILE A 381 -27.63 -33.70 12.19
N MET A 382 -28.15 -34.91 12.31
CA MET A 382 -29.04 -35.34 13.41
C MET A 382 -28.28 -35.89 14.63
N ASP A 383 -26.94 -35.93 14.60
CA ASP A 383 -26.13 -36.38 15.74
C ASP A 383 -26.11 -35.31 16.83
N THR A 384 -27.07 -35.37 17.75
CA THR A 384 -27.24 -34.38 18.82
C THR A 384 -26.10 -34.36 19.83
N ALA A 385 -25.18 -35.32 19.82
CA ALA A 385 -24.00 -35.30 20.68
C ALA A 385 -22.89 -34.41 20.10
N HIS A 386 -22.86 -34.21 18.78
CA HIS A 386 -21.80 -33.47 18.10
C HIS A 386 -22.31 -32.29 17.27
N VAL A 387 -23.60 -32.19 16.99
CA VAL A 387 -24.20 -31.14 16.16
C VAL A 387 -25.30 -30.43 16.92
N HIS A 388 -25.19 -29.11 17.01
CA HIS A 388 -26.20 -28.24 17.62
C HIS A 388 -26.55 -27.11 16.65
N ILE A 389 -27.85 -26.91 16.41
CA ILE A 389 -28.35 -25.85 15.53
C ILE A 389 -29.03 -24.79 16.39
N THR A 390 -28.65 -23.53 16.22
CA THR A 390 -29.12 -22.41 17.04
C THR A 390 -29.54 -21.23 16.17
N ASP A 391 -30.37 -20.36 16.75
CA ASP A 391 -30.69 -19.07 16.14
C ASP A 391 -29.45 -18.15 16.19
N MET A 392 -29.23 -17.39 15.12
CA MET A 392 -28.18 -16.38 15.10
C MET A 392 -28.71 -15.06 15.65
N SER A 393 -28.44 -14.80 16.93
CA SER A 393 -28.84 -13.53 17.56
C SER A 393 -27.90 -12.35 17.29
N ALA A 394 -26.77 -12.53 16.59
CA ALA A 394 -25.83 -11.45 16.30
C ALA A 394 -25.77 -11.14 14.79
N ARG A 395 -26.31 -9.98 14.39
CA ARG A 395 -25.95 -9.37 13.10
C ARG A 395 -24.58 -8.73 13.25
N ILE A 396 -23.66 -9.02 12.33
CA ILE A 396 -22.41 -8.27 12.23
C ILE A 396 -22.78 -6.87 11.75
N LEU A 397 -22.87 -5.91 12.67
CA LEU A 397 -23.11 -4.52 12.33
C LEU A 397 -21.86 -4.01 11.62
N LEU A 398 -21.99 -3.72 10.32
CA LEU A 398 -21.03 -2.88 9.63
C LEU A 398 -21.04 -1.53 10.36
N ILE A 399 -19.90 -1.16 10.95
CA ILE A 399 -19.70 0.18 11.51
C ILE A 399 -19.98 1.16 10.38
N SER A 400 -21.12 1.82 10.48
CA SER A 400 -21.58 2.79 9.49
C SER A 400 -20.90 4.10 9.84
N SER A 401 -20.00 4.58 8.99
CA SER A 401 -19.49 5.95 9.15
C SER A 401 -20.65 6.95 9.02
N PRO A 402 -20.71 7.98 9.87
CA PRO A 402 -21.75 9.00 9.77
C PRO A 402 -21.65 9.70 8.41
N LYS A 403 -22.78 9.78 7.69
CA LYS A 403 -22.88 10.50 6.42
C LYS A 403 -22.86 12.01 6.70
N GLN A 404 -21.70 12.66 6.52
CA GLN A 404 -21.61 14.13 6.47
C GLN A 404 -21.93 14.66 5.06
N ASP A 405 -21.99 15.98 4.88
CA ASP A 405 -22.19 16.62 3.58
C ASP A 405 -21.13 16.15 2.57
N VAL A 406 -21.59 15.36 1.59
CA VAL A 406 -20.73 14.62 0.67
C VAL A 406 -20.57 15.38 -0.64
N SER A 407 -19.32 15.63 -1.03
CA SER A 407 -19.00 15.98 -2.42
C SER A 407 -18.92 14.70 -3.26
N SER A 408 -19.65 14.67 -4.39
CA SER A 408 -19.69 13.51 -5.28
C SER A 408 -18.71 13.69 -6.43
N VAL A 409 -17.88 12.69 -6.69
CA VAL A 409 -16.93 12.65 -7.81
C VAL A 409 -17.30 11.49 -8.73
N SER A 410 -17.58 11.77 -10.00
CA SER A 410 -17.87 10.71 -10.97
C SER A 410 -16.58 9.99 -11.35
N VAL A 411 -16.62 8.67 -11.43
CA VAL A 411 -15.48 7.82 -11.82
C VAL A 411 -15.79 7.15 -13.15
N THR A 412 -14.83 7.21 -14.07
CA THR A 412 -14.92 6.61 -15.41
C THR A 412 -14.00 5.40 -15.50
N LEU A 413 -14.47 4.33 -16.13
CA LEU A 413 -13.70 3.13 -16.43
C LEU A 413 -13.30 3.12 -17.91
N ASP A 414 -12.13 2.55 -18.24
CA ASP A 414 -11.72 2.26 -19.62
C ASP A 414 -12.36 0.97 -20.16
N ASP A 415 -12.07 0.64 -21.41
CA ASP A 415 -12.58 -0.57 -22.09
C ASP A 415 -12.09 -1.87 -21.42
N GLU A 416 -10.97 -1.81 -20.69
CA GLU A 416 -10.45 -2.91 -19.87
C GLU A 416 -11.02 -2.92 -18.44
N CYS A 417 -12.06 -2.13 -18.16
CA CYS A 417 -12.70 -1.97 -16.85
C CYS A 417 -11.76 -1.45 -15.75
N ARG A 418 -10.71 -0.70 -16.08
CA ARG A 418 -9.82 -0.04 -15.12
C ARG A 418 -10.22 1.42 -14.94
N ILE A 419 -9.93 1.98 -13.77
CA ILE A 419 -10.22 3.39 -13.50
C ILE A 419 -9.32 4.29 -14.34
N SER A 420 -9.95 5.11 -15.19
CA SER A 420 -9.24 5.92 -16.19
C SER A 420 -9.26 7.41 -15.87
N SER A 421 -10.42 7.96 -15.48
CA SER A 421 -10.58 9.37 -15.15
C SER A 421 -11.61 9.61 -14.05
N MET A 422 -11.57 10.81 -13.48
CA MET A 422 -12.54 11.27 -12.49
C MET A 422 -13.04 12.67 -12.84
N SER A 423 -14.32 12.93 -12.58
CA SER A 423 -14.95 14.21 -12.86
C SER A 423 -15.58 14.83 -11.62
N ALA A 424 -15.21 16.08 -11.34
CA ALA A 424 -15.80 16.90 -10.29
C ALA A 424 -16.55 18.09 -10.90
N ARG A 425 -17.74 18.39 -10.37
CA ARG A 425 -18.61 19.47 -10.86
C ARG A 425 -18.74 20.59 -9.85
N TRP A 426 -18.76 21.83 -10.35
CA TRP A 426 -19.04 23.03 -9.58
C TRP A 426 -20.11 23.89 -10.26
N GLU A 427 -21.06 24.35 -9.45
CA GLU A 427 -22.10 25.30 -9.83
C GLU A 427 -21.88 26.62 -9.09
N PRO A 428 -21.18 27.59 -9.69
CA PRO A 428 -20.83 28.85 -9.03
C PRO A 428 -22.02 29.79 -8.81
N GLN A 429 -23.23 29.41 -9.24
CA GLN A 429 -24.47 30.20 -9.16
C GLN A 429 -24.33 31.58 -9.83
N ILE A 430 -23.66 31.63 -10.99
CA ILE A 430 -23.48 32.82 -11.83
C ILE A 430 -23.65 32.48 -13.31
N GLY A 431 -23.94 33.49 -14.14
CA GLY A 431 -23.97 33.33 -15.59
C GLY A 431 -22.57 33.09 -16.15
N LEU A 432 -22.38 31.99 -16.88
CA LEU A 432 -21.07 31.60 -17.45
C LEU A 432 -20.88 32.07 -18.92
N LYS A 433 -21.71 33.01 -19.40
CA LYS A 433 -21.60 33.54 -20.76
C LYS A 433 -20.45 34.54 -20.84
N GLY A 434 -19.44 34.23 -21.66
CA GLY A 434 -18.31 35.14 -21.92
C GLY A 434 -17.22 35.14 -20.85
N VAL A 435 -17.36 34.34 -19.79
CA VAL A 435 -16.41 34.29 -18.68
C VAL A 435 -15.29 33.29 -18.98
N GLY A 436 -14.04 33.71 -18.76
CA GLY A 436 -12.86 32.85 -18.86
C GLY A 436 -12.74 31.94 -17.65
N VAL A 437 -12.45 30.65 -17.88
CA VAL A 437 -12.19 29.67 -16.82
C VAL A 437 -10.73 29.27 -16.89
N SER A 438 -10.00 29.44 -15.80
CA SER A 438 -8.64 28.91 -15.65
C SER A 438 -8.58 27.92 -14.49
N HIS A 439 -7.59 27.02 -14.54
CA HIS A 439 -7.40 26.01 -13.51
C HIS A 439 -5.91 25.77 -13.24
N VAL A 440 -5.60 25.32 -12.03
CA VAL A 440 -4.25 24.93 -11.62
C VAL A 440 -4.32 23.78 -10.63
N GLN A 441 -3.47 22.77 -10.79
CA GLN A 441 -3.36 21.68 -9.83
C GLN A 441 -2.63 22.18 -8.58
N MET A 442 -3.27 22.09 -7.41
CA MET A 442 -2.74 22.58 -6.14
C MET A 442 -2.02 21.49 -5.35
N SER A 443 -2.48 20.25 -5.48
CA SER A 443 -1.97 19.07 -4.79
C SER A 443 -2.10 17.83 -5.69
N PRO A 444 -1.64 16.64 -5.25
CA PRO A 444 -1.93 15.41 -5.97
C PRO A 444 -3.43 15.16 -6.21
N CYS A 445 -4.31 15.62 -5.32
CA CYS A 445 -5.73 15.30 -5.34
C CYS A 445 -6.65 16.51 -5.58
N ALA A 446 -6.14 17.73 -5.78
CA ALA A 446 -6.97 18.93 -5.91
C ALA A 446 -6.60 19.82 -7.11
N ILE A 447 -7.63 20.32 -7.80
CA ILE A 447 -7.53 21.39 -8.81
C ILE A 447 -8.31 22.61 -8.35
N ARG A 448 -7.65 23.77 -8.36
CA ARG A 448 -8.31 25.06 -8.15
C ARG A 448 -8.85 25.59 -9.46
N VAL A 449 -10.14 25.92 -9.49
CA VAL A 449 -10.82 26.58 -10.61
C VAL A 449 -11.01 28.06 -10.28
N ARG A 450 -10.70 28.96 -11.23
CA ARG A 450 -10.86 30.41 -11.08
C ARG A 450 -11.80 30.98 -12.15
N ILE A 451 -12.75 31.82 -11.71
CA ILE A 451 -13.79 32.44 -12.53
C ILE A 451 -14.13 33.83 -11.96
N ASP A 452 -13.91 34.92 -12.72
CA ASP A 452 -14.29 36.29 -12.31
C ASP A 452 -14.00 36.63 -10.83
N GLY A 453 -12.79 36.31 -10.37
CA GLY A 453 -12.36 36.57 -8.98
C GLY A 453 -12.88 35.58 -7.93
N ARG A 454 -13.70 34.59 -8.30
CA ARG A 454 -14.07 33.44 -7.45
C ARG A 454 -13.12 32.28 -7.66
N GLU A 455 -12.79 31.59 -6.58
CA GLU A 455 -11.98 30.38 -6.60
C GLU A 455 -12.74 29.23 -5.91
N LYS A 456 -12.58 28.01 -6.43
CA LYS A 456 -13.06 26.79 -5.77
C LYS A 456 -12.08 25.64 -6.01
N ASP A 457 -11.74 24.95 -4.94
CA ASP A 457 -10.95 23.72 -5.00
C ASP A 457 -11.89 22.53 -5.24
N LEU A 458 -11.64 21.82 -6.34
CA LEU A 458 -12.26 20.54 -6.67
C LEU A 458 -11.30 19.44 -6.25
N VAL A 459 -11.74 18.64 -5.29
CA VAL A 459 -10.93 17.58 -4.68
C VAL A 459 -11.41 16.23 -5.18
N TYR A 460 -10.45 15.34 -5.45
CA TYR A 460 -10.64 14.01 -5.99
C TYR A 460 -10.18 12.96 -4.98
N PRO A 461 -10.80 11.77 -4.94
CA PRO A 461 -10.52 10.75 -3.92
C PRO A 461 -9.14 10.07 -4.07
N PHE A 462 -8.45 10.29 -5.18
CA PHE A 462 -7.16 9.68 -5.50
C PHE A 462 -6.32 10.63 -6.39
N PRO A 463 -4.99 10.50 -6.44
CA PRO A 463 -4.16 11.39 -7.25
C PRO A 463 -4.52 11.46 -8.74
N ILE A 464 -4.45 12.67 -9.29
CA ILE A 464 -4.82 13.03 -10.66
C ILE A 464 -3.67 13.66 -11.44
N ASP A 465 -3.75 13.55 -12.78
CA ASP A 465 -2.86 14.24 -13.71
C ASP A 465 -3.53 15.52 -14.25
N GLY A 466 -3.38 16.62 -13.51
CA GLY A 466 -4.00 17.90 -13.84
C GLY A 466 -3.48 18.53 -15.13
N SER A 467 -2.34 18.09 -15.66
CA SER A 467 -1.82 18.55 -16.96
C SER A 467 -2.73 18.14 -18.14
N LYS A 468 -3.54 17.10 -17.94
CA LYS A 468 -4.47 16.54 -18.94
C LYS A 468 -5.94 16.84 -18.63
N THR A 469 -6.20 17.91 -17.87
CA THR A 469 -7.55 18.32 -17.48
C THR A 469 -8.40 18.69 -18.69
N LYS A 470 -9.60 18.10 -18.78
CA LYS A 470 -10.64 18.48 -19.74
C LYS A 470 -11.70 19.30 -19.04
N VAL A 471 -11.85 20.56 -19.44
CA VAL A 471 -12.86 21.47 -18.87
C VAL A 471 -14.12 21.45 -19.73
N LYS A 472 -15.24 21.06 -19.12
CA LYS A 472 -16.59 21.13 -19.72
C LYS A 472 -17.36 22.28 -19.07
N ILE A 473 -17.86 23.20 -19.88
CA ILE A 473 -18.58 24.39 -19.41
C ILE A 473 -19.98 24.41 -20.01
N ALA A 474 -21.01 24.25 -19.18
CA ALA A 474 -22.38 24.39 -19.60
C ALA A 474 -22.87 25.81 -19.37
N ARG A 475 -22.71 26.67 -20.39
CA ARG A 475 -22.96 28.11 -20.28
C ARG A 475 -24.42 28.49 -20.01
N THR A 476 -25.36 27.62 -20.42
CA THR A 476 -26.80 27.85 -20.25
C THR A 476 -27.30 27.38 -18.88
N SER A 477 -26.82 26.23 -18.40
CA SER A 477 -27.19 25.63 -17.11
C SER A 477 -26.26 26.01 -15.95
N GLY A 478 -25.20 26.79 -16.20
CA GLY A 478 -24.41 27.43 -15.15
C GLY A 478 -23.45 26.52 -14.38
N TRP A 479 -22.99 25.41 -14.98
CA TRP A 479 -22.08 24.47 -14.31
C TRP A 479 -20.76 24.27 -15.08
N ILE A 480 -19.72 23.93 -14.31
CA ILE A 480 -18.38 23.58 -14.81
C ILE A 480 -18.02 22.21 -14.28
N GLU A 481 -17.49 21.37 -15.14
CA GLU A 481 -17.04 20.02 -14.81
C GLU A 481 -15.62 19.83 -15.30
N LEU A 482 -14.74 19.37 -14.41
CA LEU A 482 -13.36 19.05 -14.72
C LEU A 482 -13.20 17.53 -14.70
N GLU A 483 -12.99 16.97 -15.88
CA GLU A 483 -12.65 15.56 -16.06
C GLU A 483 -11.12 15.44 -16.14
N VAL A 484 -10.54 14.64 -15.26
CA VAL A 484 -9.08 14.53 -15.10
C VAL A 484 -8.68 13.06 -15.06
N PRO A 485 -7.66 12.64 -15.83
CA PRO A 485 -7.15 11.27 -15.75
C PRO A 485 -6.59 10.95 -14.36
N VAL A 486 -6.74 9.69 -13.95
CA VAL A 486 -6.03 9.15 -12.78
C VAL A 486 -4.53 9.20 -13.05
N ARG A 487 -3.75 9.67 -12.08
CA ARG A 487 -2.30 9.75 -12.22
C ARG A 487 -1.69 8.35 -12.27
N PRO A 488 -0.90 7.99 -13.30
CA PRO A 488 -0.16 6.73 -13.27
C PRO A 488 0.86 6.75 -12.12
N LEU A 489 1.01 5.62 -11.43
CA LEU A 489 1.81 5.53 -10.20
C LEU A 489 3.28 5.95 -10.38
N LEU A 490 3.86 5.69 -11.56
CA LEU A 490 5.26 5.96 -11.91
C LEU A 490 5.44 7.08 -12.96
N ALA A 491 4.40 7.89 -13.21
CA ALA A 491 4.46 8.99 -14.18
C ALA A 491 5.32 10.17 -13.69
N SER A 492 5.85 10.94 -14.65
CA SER A 492 6.55 12.19 -14.39
C SER A 492 5.63 13.21 -13.71
N THR A 493 6.10 13.86 -12.66
CA THR A 493 5.35 14.88 -11.93
C THR A 493 6.01 16.23 -12.00
N ASP A 494 5.22 17.25 -12.36
CA ASP A 494 5.73 18.62 -12.52
C ASP A 494 6.12 19.31 -11.22
N LEU A 495 5.67 18.82 -10.05
CA LEU A 495 6.07 19.18 -8.67
C LEU A 495 4.96 18.79 -7.67
N SER A 496 4.55 17.52 -7.64
CA SER A 496 3.45 17.03 -6.77
C SER A 496 3.85 15.86 -5.87
N PHE A 497 5.09 15.83 -5.39
CA PHE A 497 5.47 14.93 -4.30
C PHE A 497 5.18 15.61 -2.94
N THR A 498 4.21 15.06 -2.21
CA THR A 498 3.72 15.67 -0.96
C THR A 498 4.54 15.18 0.21
N THR A 499 5.53 15.97 0.65
CA THR A 499 6.35 15.56 1.82
C THR A 499 5.78 16.04 3.16
N ALA A 500 5.00 17.12 3.14
CA ALA A 500 4.30 17.67 4.29
C ALA A 500 3.06 18.43 3.84
N VAL A 501 2.10 18.58 4.75
CA VAL A 501 0.81 19.24 4.53
C VAL A 501 0.58 20.22 5.66
N VAL A 502 -0.11 21.33 5.42
CA VAL A 502 -0.52 22.24 6.50
C VAL A 502 -1.99 21.99 6.80
N GLN A 503 -2.31 21.69 8.05
CA GLN A 503 -3.69 21.66 8.54
C GLN A 503 -3.82 22.52 9.79
N ASN A 504 -4.81 23.41 9.84
CA ASN A 504 -5.05 24.31 10.97
C ASN A 504 -3.77 25.06 11.42
N GLN A 505 -2.95 25.52 10.46
CA GLN A 505 -1.67 26.20 10.70
C GLN A 505 -0.55 25.31 11.28
N TYR A 506 -0.74 23.99 11.36
CA TYR A 506 0.28 23.05 11.79
C TYR A 506 0.81 22.20 10.61
N PRO A 507 2.13 22.08 10.46
CA PRO A 507 2.71 21.18 9.46
C PRO A 507 2.60 19.71 9.93
N ILE A 508 1.91 18.90 9.14
CA ILE A 508 1.81 17.45 9.25
C ILE A 508 2.81 16.85 8.27
N VAL A 509 3.72 16.02 8.78
CA VAL A 509 4.64 15.30 7.90
C VAL A 509 3.90 14.13 7.26
N TRP A 510 3.99 14.02 5.94
CA TRP A 510 3.20 13.02 5.20
C TRP A 510 3.97 11.73 4.99
N ASP A 511 5.12 11.80 4.33
CA ASP A 511 5.89 10.63 3.86
C ASP A 511 7.39 10.66 4.25
N ILE A 512 7.80 11.71 4.96
CA ILE A 512 9.14 11.82 5.54
C ILE A 512 9.01 11.58 7.05
N HIS A 513 10.03 10.96 7.67
CA HIS A 513 10.07 10.80 9.13
C HIS A 513 10.81 11.98 9.78
N ARG A 514 10.49 12.29 11.04
CA ARG A 514 11.18 13.34 11.79
C ARG A 514 12.52 12.82 12.28
N LEU A 515 13.55 13.66 12.17
CA LEU A 515 14.90 13.35 12.63
C LEU A 515 15.33 14.33 13.73
N ASN A 516 15.97 13.79 14.77
CA ASN A 516 16.73 14.60 15.73
C ASN A 516 18.23 14.42 15.40
N LEU A 517 18.79 15.36 14.63
CA LEU A 517 20.17 15.28 14.15
C LEU A 517 21.19 15.10 15.29
N GLU A 518 20.97 15.72 16.44
CA GLU A 518 21.87 15.60 17.60
C GLU A 518 21.91 14.19 18.18
N SER A 519 20.82 13.43 18.04
CA SER A 519 20.75 12.04 18.51
C SER A 519 21.31 11.03 17.52
N LEU A 520 21.44 11.38 16.24
CA LEU A 520 21.95 10.47 15.23
C LEU A 520 23.48 10.36 15.33
N PRO A 521 24.05 9.13 15.32
CA PRO A 521 25.48 8.93 15.31
C PRO A 521 26.14 9.63 14.12
N LEU A 522 27.14 10.47 14.40
CA LEU A 522 28.03 11.03 13.40
C LEU A 522 29.05 9.96 13.01
N LEU A 523 29.31 9.78 11.70
CA LEU A 523 30.36 8.87 11.26
C LEU A 523 31.73 9.34 11.80
N PRO A 524 32.45 8.49 12.56
CA PRO A 524 33.67 8.90 13.24
C PRO A 524 34.88 8.95 12.28
N GLY A 525 35.81 9.85 12.57
CA GLY A 525 37.08 10.00 11.84
C GLY A 525 37.01 10.97 10.66
N ASP A 526 38.14 11.15 9.97
CA ASP A 526 38.18 11.89 8.71
C ASP A 526 37.53 11.02 7.62
N ILE A 527 36.32 11.39 7.17
CA ILE A 527 35.57 10.65 6.14
C ILE A 527 36.31 10.60 4.81
N HIS A 528 37.32 11.47 4.60
CA HIS A 528 38.16 11.48 3.42
C HIS A 528 39.39 10.57 3.54
N SER A 529 39.60 9.93 4.70
CA SER A 529 40.77 9.05 4.91
C SER A 529 40.66 7.67 4.23
N GLN A 530 39.46 7.24 3.85
CA GLN A 530 39.22 5.95 3.21
C GLN A 530 37.98 5.98 2.30
N GLU A 531 37.84 4.99 1.42
CA GLU A 531 36.64 4.85 0.58
C GLU A 531 35.42 4.43 1.41
N HIS A 532 34.27 5.06 1.17
CA HIS A 532 32.98 4.73 1.80
C HIS A 532 31.95 4.18 0.79
N PRO A 533 32.17 2.96 0.26
CA PRO A 533 31.38 2.42 -0.84
C PRO A 533 29.88 2.28 -0.53
N MET A 534 29.54 2.01 0.72
CA MET A 534 28.16 1.81 1.16
C MET A 534 27.33 3.09 1.16
N ILE A 535 27.95 4.26 1.38
CA ILE A 535 27.25 5.55 1.36
C ILE A 535 26.80 5.87 -0.06
N TYR A 536 27.73 5.78 -1.01
CA TYR A 536 27.42 5.93 -2.42
C TYR A 536 26.40 4.90 -2.89
N LEU A 537 26.58 3.62 -2.51
CA LEU A 537 25.66 2.54 -2.89
C LEU A 537 24.24 2.80 -2.38
N ASN A 538 24.09 3.25 -1.14
CA ASN A 538 22.79 3.59 -0.56
C ASN A 538 22.07 4.68 -1.39
N CYS A 539 22.79 5.74 -1.78
CA CYS A 539 22.24 6.79 -2.62
C CYS A 539 21.95 6.32 -4.05
N PHE A 540 22.81 5.46 -4.62
CA PHE A 540 22.63 4.91 -5.96
C PHE A 540 21.38 4.04 -6.04
N LEU A 541 21.10 3.27 -4.97
CA LEU A 541 19.93 2.40 -4.86
C LEU A 541 18.68 3.12 -4.33
N ALA A 542 18.78 4.42 -4.06
CA ALA A 542 17.61 5.27 -3.91
C ALA A 542 16.86 5.46 -5.23
N MET A 543 17.50 5.17 -6.37
CA MET A 543 16.86 5.22 -7.69
C MET A 543 16.52 3.84 -8.23
N SER A 544 15.37 3.73 -8.90
CA SER A 544 14.96 2.50 -9.58
C SER A 544 15.70 2.26 -10.88
N ASP A 545 15.63 1.03 -11.40
CA ASP A 545 16.22 0.70 -12.70
C ASP A 545 15.62 1.53 -13.85
N ARG A 546 14.36 1.94 -13.71
CA ARG A 546 13.64 2.84 -14.64
C ARG A 546 14.18 4.26 -14.54
N GLU A 547 14.34 4.80 -13.33
CA GLU A 547 14.88 6.14 -13.11
C GLU A 547 16.30 6.26 -13.68
N HIS A 548 17.15 5.25 -13.43
CA HIS A 548 18.48 5.14 -14.03
C HIS A 548 18.46 4.99 -15.57
N ALA A 549 17.32 4.62 -16.16
CA ALA A 549 17.15 4.45 -17.61
C ALA A 549 16.67 5.70 -18.34
N LEU A 550 16.28 6.75 -17.63
CA LEU A 550 15.75 7.95 -18.26
C LEU A 550 16.80 8.63 -19.13
N GLY A 551 16.42 8.97 -20.36
CA GLY A 551 17.22 9.84 -21.22
C GLY A 551 17.09 11.30 -20.79
N VAL A 552 17.98 12.16 -21.29
CA VAL A 552 18.08 13.58 -20.90
C VAL A 552 16.74 14.33 -20.97
N ALA A 553 16.01 14.20 -22.10
CA ALA A 553 14.73 14.87 -22.28
C ALA A 553 13.67 14.42 -21.25
N SER A 554 13.60 13.12 -20.97
CA SER A 554 12.67 12.60 -19.97
C SER A 554 13.10 12.98 -18.56
N LEU A 555 14.40 13.00 -18.27
CA LEU A 555 14.93 13.39 -16.97
C LEU A 555 14.59 14.86 -16.63
N ALA A 556 14.66 15.77 -17.61
CA ALA A 556 14.28 17.17 -17.45
C ALA A 556 12.82 17.36 -16.99
N GLU A 557 11.94 16.43 -17.36
CA GLU A 557 10.52 16.40 -16.96
C GLU A 557 10.29 15.69 -15.61
N ASN A 558 11.33 15.19 -14.95
CA ASN A 558 11.25 14.44 -13.69
C ASN A 558 12.06 15.13 -12.57
N PRO A 559 11.57 16.23 -11.99
CA PRO A 559 12.27 16.99 -10.95
C PRO A 559 12.67 16.15 -9.73
N LEU A 560 11.85 15.16 -9.33
CA LEU A 560 12.20 14.27 -8.21
C LEU A 560 13.43 13.40 -8.54
N VAL A 561 13.53 12.90 -9.77
CA VAL A 561 14.68 12.08 -10.20
C VAL A 561 15.94 12.93 -10.31
N LEU A 562 15.82 14.17 -10.80
CA LEU A 562 16.91 15.16 -10.77
C LEU A 562 17.40 15.42 -9.34
N VAL A 563 16.49 15.65 -8.39
CA VAL A 563 16.85 15.79 -6.97
C VAL A 563 17.58 14.55 -6.45
N LYS A 564 17.12 13.33 -6.77
CA LYS A 564 17.81 12.09 -6.39
C LYS A 564 19.23 12.02 -6.96
N HIS A 565 19.43 12.43 -8.22
CA HIS A 565 20.76 12.53 -8.83
C HIS A 565 21.64 13.54 -8.11
N THR A 566 21.11 14.71 -7.79
CA THR A 566 21.84 15.74 -7.05
C THR A 566 22.22 15.27 -5.66
N ILE A 567 21.33 14.58 -4.94
CA ILE A 567 21.66 13.94 -3.65
C ILE A 567 22.77 12.90 -3.83
N LEU A 568 22.70 12.05 -4.85
CA LEU A 568 23.77 11.09 -5.14
C LEU A 568 25.12 11.80 -5.39
N GLN A 569 25.14 12.92 -6.12
CA GLN A 569 26.35 13.71 -6.34
C GLN A 569 26.88 14.33 -5.05
N LEU A 570 26.02 14.95 -4.23
CA LEU A 570 26.41 15.54 -2.95
C LEU A 570 27.08 14.51 -2.04
N PHE A 571 26.45 13.34 -1.84
CA PHE A 571 27.02 12.28 -1.03
C PHE A 571 28.29 11.69 -1.68
N GLY A 572 28.28 11.46 -2.99
CA GLY A 572 29.40 10.89 -3.72
C GLY A 572 30.66 11.76 -3.68
N HIS A 573 30.52 13.06 -3.90
CA HIS A 573 31.62 14.03 -3.83
C HIS A 573 32.08 14.24 -2.39
N PHE A 574 31.16 14.29 -1.42
CA PHE A 574 31.53 14.50 -0.02
C PHE A 574 32.35 13.34 0.57
N VAL A 575 32.14 12.10 0.12
CA VAL A 575 32.88 10.93 0.62
C VAL A 575 34.06 10.52 -0.26
N ASP A 576 34.36 11.29 -1.31
CA ASP A 576 35.46 10.99 -2.22
C ASP A 576 36.81 11.36 -1.55
N PRO A 577 37.70 10.39 -1.29
CA PRO A 577 38.98 10.63 -0.63
C PRO A 577 39.97 11.44 -1.51
N SER A 578 39.70 11.56 -2.82
CA SER A 578 40.50 12.39 -3.72
C SER A 578 40.13 13.88 -3.67
N THR A 579 39.02 14.21 -3.03
CA THR A 579 38.51 15.59 -2.92
C THR A 579 38.78 16.16 -1.54
N LYS A 580 38.99 17.48 -1.47
CA LYS A 580 39.04 18.20 -0.19
C LYS A 580 37.62 18.50 0.29
N PRO A 581 37.36 18.55 1.61
CA PRO A 581 36.09 19.04 2.14
C PRO A 581 35.88 20.49 1.68
N ARG A 582 34.85 20.69 0.86
CA ARG A 582 34.50 21.98 0.26
C ARG A 582 32.99 22.22 0.38
N PRO A 583 32.55 23.47 0.50
CA PRO A 583 31.14 23.80 0.42
C PRO A 583 30.59 23.45 -0.97
N PHE A 584 29.32 23.07 -1.03
CA PHE A 584 28.60 22.90 -2.30
C PHE A 584 27.85 24.18 -2.64
N VAL A 585 27.71 24.47 -3.93
CA VAL A 585 26.94 25.59 -4.43
C VAL A 585 25.94 25.07 -5.46
N PHE A 586 24.67 25.39 -5.28
CA PHE A 586 23.67 25.17 -6.32
C PHE A 586 23.65 26.36 -7.27
N SER A 587 23.73 26.07 -8.57
CA SER A 587 23.73 27.07 -9.62
C SER A 587 22.73 26.74 -10.73
N ASP A 588 22.16 27.80 -11.30
CA ASP A 588 21.43 27.78 -12.56
C ASP A 588 22.13 28.75 -13.53
N PRO A 589 23.11 28.29 -14.32
CA PRO A 589 23.92 29.15 -15.18
C PRO A 589 23.10 29.97 -16.19
N GLU A 590 21.94 29.45 -16.61
CA GLU A 590 21.05 30.11 -17.57
C GLU A 590 20.13 31.14 -16.88
N ASN A 591 19.97 31.06 -15.55
CA ASN A 591 19.02 31.87 -14.79
C ASN A 591 19.67 32.59 -13.59
N GLY A 592 20.83 33.20 -13.84
CA GLY A 592 21.49 34.11 -12.90
C GLY A 592 22.58 33.51 -12.01
N GLY A 593 22.91 32.23 -12.18
CA GLY A 593 24.07 31.59 -11.57
C GLY A 593 23.82 30.99 -10.19
N MET A 594 24.78 31.18 -9.28
CA MET A 594 24.75 30.62 -7.93
C MET A 594 23.58 31.19 -7.11
N TYR A 595 22.79 30.33 -6.48
CA TYR A 595 21.61 30.76 -5.70
C TYR A 595 21.53 30.16 -4.29
N THR A 596 22.23 29.06 -4.00
CA THR A 596 22.27 28.45 -2.65
C THR A 596 23.65 27.89 -2.36
N VAL A 597 24.15 28.11 -1.14
CA VAL A 597 25.39 27.52 -0.63
C VAL A 597 25.05 26.51 0.48
N LEU A 598 25.74 25.38 0.46
CA LEU A 598 25.61 24.26 1.40
C LEU A 598 26.95 24.00 2.09
N TYR A 599 27.00 24.23 3.39
CA TYR A 599 28.12 23.79 4.24
C TYR A 599 27.76 22.47 4.92
N VAL A 600 28.60 21.45 4.83
CA VAL A 600 28.32 20.12 5.39
C VAL A 600 29.04 19.94 6.72
N ASN A 601 28.29 19.76 7.81
CA ASN A 601 28.83 19.42 9.13
C ASN A 601 29.34 17.97 9.18
N GLY A 602 28.72 17.06 8.42
CA GLY A 602 29.14 15.66 8.29
C GLY A 602 28.01 14.72 7.91
N ILE A 603 28.31 13.43 7.85
CA ILE A 603 27.34 12.36 7.57
C ILE A 603 26.95 11.63 8.86
N ARG A 604 25.65 11.53 9.09
CA ARG A 604 25.04 10.81 10.21
C ARG A 604 24.35 9.54 9.75
N VAL A 605 24.22 8.57 10.65
CA VAL A 605 23.56 7.29 10.38
C VAL A 605 22.15 7.31 10.94
N ASP A 606 21.14 7.13 10.08
CA ASP A 606 19.78 6.82 10.51
C ASP A 606 19.56 5.31 10.44
N ALA A 607 19.82 4.66 11.56
CA ALA A 607 19.69 3.21 11.69
C ALA A 607 18.23 2.73 11.57
N ALA A 608 17.25 3.55 11.96
CA ALA A 608 15.84 3.15 11.93
C ALA A 608 15.33 3.01 10.49
N SER A 609 15.78 3.90 9.60
CA SER A 609 15.42 3.90 8.18
C SER A 609 16.47 3.25 7.28
N HIS A 610 17.54 2.69 7.86
CA HIS A 610 18.67 2.05 7.16
C HIS A 610 19.35 2.96 6.12
N THR A 611 19.47 4.26 6.41
CA THR A 611 20.02 5.26 5.49
C THR A 611 21.02 6.20 6.16
N TYR A 612 21.62 7.06 5.36
CA TYR A 612 22.53 8.12 5.78
C TYR A 612 21.85 9.48 5.64
N VAL A 613 22.27 10.41 6.49
CA VAL A 613 21.75 11.78 6.54
C VAL A 613 22.92 12.74 6.51
N MET A 614 22.95 13.62 5.52
CA MET A 614 23.90 14.73 5.46
C MET A 614 23.38 15.87 6.34
N ASP A 615 24.11 16.14 7.42
CA ASP A 615 23.88 17.27 8.33
C ASP A 615 24.57 18.50 7.72
N ALA A 616 23.77 19.47 7.28
CA ALA A 616 24.28 20.62 6.53
C ALA A 616 23.63 21.94 6.96
N CYS A 617 24.24 23.06 6.59
CA CYS A 617 23.75 24.40 6.78
C CYS A 617 23.59 25.08 5.42
N VAL A 618 22.39 25.62 5.17
CA VAL A 618 22.02 26.32 3.94
C VAL A 618 22.17 27.82 4.12
N LEU A 619 22.83 28.49 3.17
CA LEU A 619 22.82 29.93 2.97
C LEU A 619 22.18 30.24 1.61
N THR A 620 21.01 30.85 1.59
CA THR A 620 20.39 31.30 0.32
C THR A 620 21.00 32.63 -0.13
N LEU A 621 21.45 32.69 -1.38
CA LEU A 621 22.06 33.87 -1.97
C LEU A 621 20.98 34.83 -2.46
N THR A 622 20.36 35.57 -1.54
CA THR A 622 19.31 36.53 -1.89
C THR A 622 19.86 37.76 -2.61
N LYS A 623 19.00 38.48 -3.35
CA LYS A 623 19.41 39.72 -4.05
C LYS A 623 20.10 40.72 -3.12
N ASP A 624 19.56 40.87 -1.92
CA ASP A 624 20.10 41.80 -0.91
C ASP A 624 21.43 41.33 -0.35
N LEU A 625 21.62 40.02 -0.18
CA LEU A 625 22.88 39.45 0.29
C LEU A 625 23.99 39.59 -0.76
N VAL A 626 23.68 39.29 -2.02
CA VAL A 626 24.63 39.32 -3.14
C VAL A 626 25.00 40.76 -3.52
N LYS A 627 24.03 41.69 -3.56
CA LYS A 627 24.30 43.11 -3.87
C LYS A 627 24.78 43.92 -2.66
N GLY A 628 24.57 43.39 -1.46
CA GLY A 628 24.98 44.04 -0.22
C GLY A 628 26.48 43.95 0.06
N PRO A 629 26.94 44.54 1.18
CA PRO A 629 28.35 44.61 1.53
C PRO A 629 28.99 43.24 1.79
N ARG A 630 28.18 42.19 2.03
CA ARG A 630 28.66 40.81 2.27
C ARG A 630 28.88 40.01 0.98
N GLY A 631 28.31 40.44 -0.15
CA GLY A 631 28.39 39.72 -1.44
C GLY A 631 29.82 39.44 -1.90
N PRO A 632 30.71 40.45 -1.98
CA PRO A 632 32.10 40.25 -2.39
C PRO A 632 32.86 39.25 -1.51
N TYR A 633 32.57 39.24 -0.20
CA TYR A 633 33.19 38.30 0.74
C TYR A 633 32.74 36.86 0.48
N ILE A 634 31.46 36.64 0.15
CA ILE A 634 30.95 35.30 -0.19
C ILE A 634 31.65 34.78 -1.45
N VAL A 635 31.76 35.61 -2.50
CA VAL A 635 32.42 35.21 -3.75
C VAL A 635 33.90 34.88 -3.53
N ALA A 636 34.60 35.72 -2.75
CA ALA A 636 35.99 35.46 -2.39
C ALA A 636 36.14 34.16 -1.60
N LEU A 637 35.28 33.94 -0.60
CA LEU A 637 35.28 32.73 0.23
C LEU A 637 35.03 31.46 -0.59
N LEU A 638 34.01 31.47 -1.47
CA LEU A 638 33.71 30.31 -2.32
C LEU A 638 34.84 30.01 -3.30
N SER A 639 35.51 31.04 -3.82
CA SER A 639 36.69 30.86 -4.67
C SER A 639 37.91 30.35 -3.90
N GLU A 640 38.12 30.80 -2.67
CA GLU A 640 39.25 30.37 -1.82
C GLU A 640 39.08 28.92 -1.37
N LEU A 641 37.85 28.52 -1.07
CA LEU A 641 37.51 27.16 -0.64
C LEU A 641 37.30 26.17 -1.80
N ASP A 642 37.49 26.61 -3.05
CA ASP A 642 37.27 25.80 -4.26
C ASP A 642 35.90 25.11 -4.24
N ALA A 643 34.85 25.89 -3.95
CA ALA A 643 33.50 25.39 -3.75
C ALA A 643 33.02 24.56 -4.94
N GLU A 644 32.39 23.41 -4.66
CA GLU A 644 31.91 22.53 -5.71
C GLU A 644 30.59 23.04 -6.29
N ASP A 645 30.58 23.28 -7.60
CA ASP A 645 29.41 23.74 -8.33
C ASP A 645 28.53 22.55 -8.75
N ILE A 646 27.27 22.56 -8.29
CA ILE A 646 26.26 21.55 -8.57
C ILE A 646 25.17 22.22 -9.41
N ILE A 647 25.14 21.88 -10.69
CA ILE A 647 24.23 22.48 -11.67
C ILE A 647 22.83 21.91 -11.47
N THR A 648 21.89 22.75 -11.05
CA THR A 648 20.47 22.42 -10.89
C THR A 648 19.65 23.41 -11.71
N VAL A 649 18.97 22.96 -12.76
CA VAL A 649 18.31 23.84 -13.75
C VAL A 649 16.81 23.58 -13.86
N GLY A 650 16.08 24.60 -14.31
CA GLY A 650 14.66 24.47 -14.67
C GLY A 650 13.77 24.00 -13.51
N LYS A 651 13.05 22.88 -13.72
CA LYS A 651 12.10 22.34 -12.73
C LYS A 651 12.78 21.85 -11.44
N GLU A 652 14.07 21.52 -11.49
CA GLU A 652 14.81 21.07 -10.31
C GLU A 652 15.02 22.17 -9.26
N VAL A 653 15.26 23.42 -9.70
CA VAL A 653 15.37 24.57 -8.78
C VAL A 653 14.09 24.72 -7.97
N GLY A 654 12.94 24.59 -8.62
CA GLY A 654 11.63 24.61 -7.96
C GLY A 654 11.45 23.45 -6.97
N ALA A 655 12.02 22.28 -7.28
CA ALA A 655 11.99 21.10 -6.43
C ALA A 655 12.82 21.27 -5.16
N TRP A 656 14.07 21.73 -5.29
CA TRP A 656 14.91 22.03 -4.13
C TRP A 656 14.29 23.09 -3.23
N LYS A 657 13.77 24.19 -3.80
CA LYS A 657 13.05 25.20 -3.01
C LYS A 657 11.84 24.63 -2.30
N HIS A 658 11.08 23.73 -2.93
CA HIS A 658 9.94 23.09 -2.29
C HIS A 658 10.38 22.14 -1.15
N LEU A 659 11.49 21.44 -1.29
CA LEU A 659 11.99 20.43 -0.35
C LEU A 659 12.68 21.02 0.88
N LEU A 660 13.37 22.15 0.72
CA LEU A 660 14.02 22.88 1.80
C LEU A 660 12.95 23.48 2.72
N LYS A 661 12.67 22.80 3.84
CA LYS A 661 11.53 23.04 4.73
C LYS A 661 11.94 23.44 6.18
N THR A 662 11.32 24.48 6.76
CA THR A 662 11.40 24.90 8.18
C THR A 662 10.04 25.20 8.87
N CYS A 663 10.04 25.64 10.14
CA CYS A 663 8.94 25.43 11.10
C CYS A 663 7.66 26.28 10.96
N ARG A 664 7.63 27.44 10.25
CA ARG A 664 6.50 28.40 10.24
C ARG A 664 5.57 28.37 9.02
N TYR A 665 5.56 27.28 8.26
CA TYR A 665 4.77 27.21 7.01
C TYR A 665 3.25 27.31 7.16
N GLY A 666 2.73 27.08 8.36
CA GLY A 666 1.29 27.22 8.65
C GLY A 666 0.73 28.62 8.44
N ILE A 667 1.59 29.64 8.43
CA ILE A 667 1.23 31.06 8.35
C ILE A 667 1.62 31.67 7.00
N ILE A 668 2.76 31.26 6.44
CA ILE A 668 3.40 31.95 5.29
C ILE A 668 3.26 31.16 3.97
N GLY A 669 2.96 29.85 4.03
CA GLY A 669 2.90 28.96 2.86
C GLY A 669 4.24 28.28 2.56
N MET A 670 4.19 27.12 1.87
CA MET A 670 5.34 26.23 1.66
C MET A 670 5.61 25.97 0.17
N PRO A 671 6.77 26.35 -0.39
CA PRO A 671 7.83 27.16 0.23
C PRO A 671 7.41 28.63 0.44
N VAL A 672 8.21 29.42 1.17
CA VAL A 672 7.95 30.86 1.37
C VAL A 672 7.99 31.62 0.04
N SER A 673 8.99 31.35 -0.79
CA SER A 673 9.09 31.87 -2.16
C SER A 673 9.58 30.79 -3.11
N LYS A 674 9.11 30.86 -4.36
CA LYS A 674 9.62 30.05 -5.49
C LYS A 674 10.55 30.87 -6.39
N ASP A 675 10.56 32.18 -6.23
CA ASP A 675 11.26 33.12 -7.12
C ASP A 675 12.77 33.05 -6.95
N MET A 676 13.50 33.25 -8.05
CA MET A 676 14.96 33.20 -8.03
C MET A 676 15.53 34.33 -7.16
N PHE A 677 16.52 33.99 -6.32
CA PHE A 677 17.17 34.88 -5.35
C PHE A 677 16.27 35.40 -4.22
N ASP A 678 15.14 34.75 -3.97
CA ASP A 678 14.38 34.89 -2.73
C ASP A 678 14.70 33.73 -1.78
N ASN A 679 14.49 33.94 -0.48
CA ASN A 679 14.67 32.89 0.52
C ASN A 679 13.44 31.94 0.53
N PRO A 680 13.59 30.64 0.19
CA PRO A 680 12.48 29.67 0.27
C PRO A 680 12.22 29.21 1.72
N LEU A 681 13.17 29.43 2.63
CA LEU A 681 13.13 29.02 4.03
C LEU A 681 12.44 30.08 4.89
N CYS A 682 11.77 29.65 5.96
CA CYS A 682 11.30 30.59 6.98
C CYS A 682 12.43 30.97 7.95
N ASP A 683 12.36 32.19 8.50
CA ASP A 683 13.42 32.76 9.34
C ASP A 683 13.55 32.10 10.73
N CYS A 684 12.63 31.21 11.12
CA CYS A 684 12.65 30.60 12.44
C CYS A 684 13.87 29.69 12.68
N GLY A 685 14.49 29.18 11.61
CA GLY A 685 15.68 28.33 11.68
C GLY A 685 16.99 29.09 11.54
N ALA A 686 16.95 30.39 11.23
CA ALA A 686 18.13 31.18 10.95
C ALA A 686 19.01 31.33 12.20
N GLY A 687 20.27 30.91 12.13
CA GLY A 687 21.23 30.96 13.24
C GLY A 687 20.98 29.94 14.36
N VAL A 688 20.00 29.05 14.23
CA VAL A 688 19.60 28.14 15.30
C VAL A 688 20.29 26.79 15.16
N GLY A 689 21.05 26.40 16.19
CA GLY A 689 21.55 25.03 16.35
C GLY A 689 22.39 24.54 15.17
N LEU A 690 23.27 25.38 14.61
CA LEU A 690 23.97 25.12 13.35
C LEU A 690 25.07 24.03 13.39
N GLY A 691 25.40 23.51 14.58
CA GLY A 691 26.39 22.44 14.72
C GLY A 691 27.84 22.92 14.55
N ALA A 692 28.65 22.11 13.88
CA ALA A 692 30.11 22.28 13.80
C ALA A 692 30.56 23.56 13.08
N ILE A 693 29.75 24.09 12.15
CA ILE A 693 30.05 25.34 11.42
C ILE A 693 30.34 26.54 12.34
N LEU A 694 29.81 26.55 13.57
CA LEU A 694 30.07 27.62 14.54
C LEU A 694 31.53 27.64 15.05
N GLN A 695 32.29 26.58 14.80
CA GLN A 695 33.72 26.48 15.11
C GLN A 695 34.58 26.96 13.94
N ASP A 696 33.99 27.15 12.76
CA ASP A 696 34.67 27.60 11.56
C ASP A 696 34.63 29.14 11.46
N VAL A 697 35.79 29.75 11.66
CA VAL A 697 35.94 31.22 11.70
C VAL A 697 35.54 31.87 10.37
N LEU A 698 35.70 31.17 9.25
CA LEU A 698 35.35 31.69 7.92
C LEU A 698 33.83 31.81 7.74
N TRP A 699 33.07 30.90 8.34
CA TRP A 699 31.60 30.84 8.19
C TRP A 699 30.84 31.54 9.31
N THR A 700 31.48 31.77 10.45
CA THR A 700 30.90 32.47 11.61
C THR A 700 30.18 33.79 11.25
N PRO A 701 30.71 34.66 10.34
CA PRO A 701 30.01 35.90 9.93
C PRO A 701 28.67 35.67 9.23
N PHE A 702 28.46 34.50 8.65
CA PHE A 702 27.24 34.14 7.91
C PHE A 702 26.26 33.31 8.74
N ALA A 703 26.68 32.76 9.88
CA ALA A 703 25.87 31.93 10.75
C ALA A 703 24.45 32.50 11.04
N PRO A 704 24.25 33.81 11.32
CA PRO A 704 22.91 34.36 11.56
C PRO A 704 21.95 34.27 10.36
N LEU A 705 22.46 34.04 9.15
CA LEU A 705 21.71 33.93 7.90
C LEU A 705 21.52 32.46 7.47
N MET A 706 22.18 31.53 8.15
CA MET A 706 22.18 30.12 7.78
C MET A 706 21.12 29.34 8.51
N THR A 707 20.60 28.31 7.86
CA THR A 707 19.62 27.38 8.45
C THR A 707 20.15 25.97 8.36
N ARG A 708 20.14 25.22 9.47
CA ARG A 708 20.53 23.81 9.47
C ARG A 708 19.45 22.94 8.84
N VAL A 709 19.85 22.00 7.99
CA VAL A 709 19.00 21.08 7.24
C VAL A 709 19.54 19.66 7.32
N ALA A 710 18.64 18.70 7.11
CA ALA A 710 18.95 17.29 6.96
C ALA A 710 18.66 16.88 5.50
N ILE A 711 19.67 16.39 4.79
CA ILE A 711 19.50 15.88 3.41
C ILE A 711 19.68 14.36 3.45
N SER A 712 18.65 13.62 3.03
CA SER A 712 18.66 12.15 3.00
C SER A 712 18.12 11.66 1.65
N PRO A 713 18.58 10.50 1.13
CA PRO A 713 18.09 9.96 -0.14
C PRO A 713 16.59 9.68 -0.14
N PHE A 714 15.93 9.96 -1.26
CA PHE A 714 14.56 9.55 -1.54
C PHE A 714 14.56 8.24 -2.30
N PHE A 715 14.11 7.17 -1.65
CA PHE A 715 14.16 5.83 -2.23
C PHE A 715 12.98 5.57 -3.16
N ALA A 716 13.25 4.88 -4.26
CA ALA A 716 12.25 4.26 -5.11
C ALA A 716 11.44 3.22 -4.34
N LEU A 717 10.32 2.78 -4.92
CA LEU A 717 9.35 1.90 -4.26
C LEU A 717 9.53 0.46 -4.81
N PRO A 718 10.25 -0.43 -4.09
CA PRO A 718 10.62 -1.74 -4.62
C PRO A 718 9.41 -2.64 -4.87
N TYR A 719 8.28 -2.34 -4.22
CA TYR A 719 7.00 -3.02 -4.41
C TYR A 719 6.24 -2.57 -5.67
N LEU A 720 6.71 -1.54 -6.39
CA LEU A 720 6.15 -1.04 -7.66
C LEU A 720 7.11 -1.19 -8.85
N GLU A 721 8.41 -1.07 -8.61
CA GLU A 721 9.44 -1.06 -9.65
C GLU A 721 10.72 -1.75 -9.18
N THR A 722 11.51 -2.27 -10.12
CA THR A 722 12.73 -2.98 -9.77
C THR A 722 13.81 -2.00 -9.32
N VAL A 723 14.47 -2.37 -8.24
CA VAL A 723 15.63 -1.69 -7.66
C VAL A 723 16.66 -2.78 -7.49
N ASN A 724 17.72 -2.83 -8.33
CA ASN A 724 18.92 -3.72 -8.25
C ASN A 724 19.25 -4.47 -9.56
N GLU A 725 18.38 -4.56 -10.59
CA GLU A 725 18.72 -5.34 -11.80
C GLU A 725 20.01 -4.85 -12.48
N ARG A 726 20.27 -3.53 -12.38
CA ARG A 726 21.48 -2.92 -12.92
C ARG A 726 22.74 -3.23 -12.12
N LEU A 727 22.69 -3.48 -10.82
CA LEU A 727 23.91 -3.75 -10.05
C LEU A 727 24.60 -5.03 -10.51
N HIS A 728 23.82 -6.08 -10.81
CA HIS A 728 24.36 -7.33 -11.38
C HIS A 728 25.07 -7.11 -12.73
N LYS A 729 24.80 -5.98 -13.42
CA LYS A 729 25.45 -5.59 -14.68
C LYS A 729 26.62 -4.61 -14.49
N ILE A 730 26.89 -4.17 -13.26
CA ILE A 730 27.88 -3.15 -12.92
C ILE A 730 28.85 -3.69 -11.85
N VAL A 731 29.04 -5.00 -11.72
CA VAL A 731 30.10 -5.57 -10.86
C VAL A 731 31.24 -6.11 -11.70
N CYS A 732 32.47 -5.94 -11.19
CA CYS A 732 33.64 -6.53 -11.78
C CYS A 732 33.60 -8.04 -11.54
N ALA A 733 33.57 -8.84 -12.60
CA ALA A 733 33.46 -10.29 -12.53
C ALA A 733 34.66 -11.03 -11.89
N ALA A 734 35.61 -10.31 -11.29
CA ALA A 734 36.86 -10.86 -10.78
C ALA A 734 37.15 -10.51 -9.32
N CYS A 735 36.64 -9.37 -8.85
CA CYS A 735 36.86 -8.89 -7.48
C CYS A 735 35.56 -8.50 -6.81
N ASP A 736 34.43 -8.73 -7.49
CA ASP A 736 33.06 -8.34 -7.13
C ASP A 736 32.89 -6.87 -6.79
N LYS A 737 33.92 -6.05 -7.01
CA LYS A 737 33.86 -4.62 -6.77
C LYS A 737 32.91 -4.00 -7.78
N PRO A 738 31.92 -3.26 -7.31
CA PRO A 738 31.04 -2.54 -8.20
C PRO A 738 31.75 -1.43 -8.96
N GLY A 739 31.45 -1.30 -10.25
CA GLY A 739 31.93 -0.26 -11.14
C GLY A 739 31.50 1.16 -10.74
N TYR A 740 30.43 1.28 -9.97
CA TYR A 740 29.99 2.58 -9.46
C TYR A 740 30.93 3.16 -8.40
N LEU A 741 31.78 2.34 -7.76
CA LEU A 741 32.79 2.81 -6.79
C LEU A 741 33.96 3.55 -7.42
N LYS A 742 34.14 3.46 -8.74
CA LYS A 742 35.32 4.02 -9.42
C LYS A 742 35.02 5.27 -10.25
N GLN A 743 33.77 5.74 -10.31
CA GLN A 743 33.30 6.73 -11.30
C GLN A 743 33.66 6.36 -12.78
N ALA A 744 34.19 5.16 -13.02
CA ALA A 744 34.75 4.71 -14.28
C ALA A 744 33.95 3.52 -14.81
N LYS A 745 33.55 3.59 -16.09
CA LYS A 745 32.88 2.50 -16.79
C LYS A 745 33.74 1.23 -16.71
N LEU A 746 33.17 0.13 -16.19
CA LEU A 746 33.80 -1.18 -16.27
C LEU A 746 34.03 -1.55 -17.74
N LEU A 747 35.20 -2.12 -18.02
CA LEU A 747 35.57 -2.57 -19.34
C LEU A 747 34.86 -3.90 -19.63
N LYS A 748 33.97 -3.91 -20.62
CA LYS A 748 33.33 -5.15 -21.08
C LYS A 748 34.36 -6.07 -21.72
N CYS A 749 34.18 -7.38 -21.56
CA CYS A 749 34.97 -8.34 -22.34
C CYS A 749 34.78 -8.10 -23.84
N GLY A 750 35.88 -7.90 -24.58
CA GLY A 750 35.84 -7.63 -26.01
C GLY A 750 35.24 -8.75 -26.87
N ARG A 751 35.17 -9.99 -26.35
CA ARG A 751 34.64 -11.16 -27.07
C ARG A 751 33.15 -11.39 -26.80
N CYS A 752 32.78 -11.66 -25.56
CA CYS A 752 31.39 -12.01 -25.21
C CYS A 752 30.52 -10.82 -24.81
N LYS A 753 31.12 -9.67 -24.48
CA LYS A 753 30.43 -8.47 -23.95
C LYS A 753 29.53 -8.70 -22.72
N ALA A 754 29.47 -9.93 -22.18
CA ALA A 754 28.56 -10.35 -21.11
C ALA A 754 29.09 -10.02 -19.71
N VAL A 755 30.41 -10.10 -19.51
CA VAL A 755 31.08 -9.77 -18.23
C VAL A 755 31.90 -8.49 -18.35
N GLN A 756 32.13 -7.82 -17.21
CA GLN A 756 32.82 -6.52 -17.15
C GLN A 756 33.91 -6.54 -16.06
N TYR A 757 34.92 -5.69 -16.22
CA TYR A 757 36.11 -5.66 -15.36
C TYR A 757 36.51 -4.24 -14.97
N CYS A 758 37.05 -4.06 -13.76
CA CYS A 758 37.64 -2.78 -13.33
C CYS A 758 38.85 -2.35 -14.18
N GLY A 759 39.43 -3.27 -14.95
CA GLY A 759 40.65 -3.05 -15.71
C GLY A 759 41.24 -4.36 -16.19
N LYS A 760 42.36 -4.26 -16.92
CA LYS A 760 43.08 -5.41 -17.48
C LYS A 760 43.53 -6.42 -16.41
N VAL A 761 43.89 -5.94 -15.21
CA VAL A 761 44.33 -6.79 -14.08
C VAL A 761 43.21 -7.76 -13.65
N CYS A 762 42.02 -7.22 -13.36
CA CYS A 762 40.85 -8.03 -13.00
C CYS A 762 40.40 -8.95 -14.15
N GLN A 763 40.51 -8.49 -15.39
CA GLN A 763 40.21 -9.35 -16.54
C GLN A 763 41.15 -10.55 -16.62
N LEU A 764 42.45 -10.34 -16.39
CA LEU A 764 43.44 -11.41 -16.44
C LEU A 764 43.27 -12.41 -15.28
N SER A 765 42.92 -11.94 -14.08
CA SER A 765 42.75 -12.82 -12.92
C SER A 765 41.53 -13.75 -13.05
N HIS A 766 40.42 -13.26 -13.61
CA HIS A 766 39.22 -14.08 -13.84
C HIS A 766 39.24 -14.84 -15.18
N TRP A 767 40.22 -14.58 -16.04
CA TRP A 767 40.26 -15.19 -17.38
C TRP A 767 40.31 -16.72 -17.36
N THR A 768 40.96 -17.31 -16.36
CA THR A 768 41.08 -18.76 -16.18
C THR A 768 39.71 -19.45 -16.07
N GLU A 769 38.78 -18.86 -15.33
CA GLU A 769 37.41 -19.35 -15.16
C GLU A 769 36.52 -18.95 -16.35
N HIS A 770 36.54 -17.67 -16.71
CA HIS A 770 35.68 -17.09 -17.76
C HIS A 770 35.94 -17.67 -19.15
N LYS A 771 37.17 -18.10 -19.47
CA LYS A 771 37.53 -18.62 -20.81
C LYS A 771 36.65 -19.78 -21.25
N SER A 772 36.19 -20.62 -20.31
CA SER A 772 35.36 -21.80 -20.59
C SER A 772 33.94 -21.45 -21.07
N VAL A 773 33.41 -20.30 -20.65
CA VAL A 773 32.03 -19.85 -20.93
C VAL A 773 31.95 -18.65 -21.88
N CYS A 774 33.10 -18.06 -22.25
CA CYS A 774 33.19 -16.87 -23.11
C CYS A 774 32.89 -17.19 -24.59
N LYS A 775 31.65 -16.92 -25.04
CA LYS A 775 31.20 -17.06 -26.43
C LYS A 775 31.21 -15.71 -27.16
N ALA A 776 31.66 -15.68 -28.41
CA ALA A 776 31.64 -14.45 -29.21
C ALA A 776 30.19 -14.02 -29.53
N VAL A 777 29.92 -12.72 -29.46
CA VAL A 777 28.62 -12.11 -29.83
C VAL A 777 28.65 -11.62 -31.27
#